data_AF-A0A7V9BTM1-F1
#
_entry.id   AF-A0A7V9BTM1-F1
#
_cell.length_a   1.000
_cell.length_b   1.000
_cell.length_c   1.000
_cell.angle_alpha   90.00
_cell.angle_beta   90.00
_cell.angle_gamma   90.00
#
_symmetry.space_group_name_H-M   'P 1'
#
loop_
_entity.id
_entity.type
_entity.pdbx_description
1 polymer ?
#
loop_
_entity_poly.entity_id
_entity_poly.type
_entity_poly.pdbx_seq_one_letter_code
_entity_poly.pdbx_strand_id
1 'polypeptide(L)'
;MARKRLNVTFHKPDPARIPDSLVAGALLFADLEARGVVAEVAERLKIRRQGGYPAVDVFLTVLLYLASDVTEGFKALWLRLRGPVVQLAALAGRRRLPSPASVSRALDAVEPELLREAAPWLLVEASGVDKVLRHPSAMTYDAKGQGWHVFDLDPTVTTMRHRALPVGDDLPDAMRRSEETGAPGHSGRKRGDVQYRRVDVQHAGTGVFVHAHLHKGNGDDRVDLDLALGDVVDVVKRLEHPLERSLVRVDGEYGNVPDFTAFRERGVPFLTRLNRPKMYEDTYVLAKLRDATWYTVPDSGSGPVRAATDLGVLTVHPGERTKRNDGTDYAPLALRVVASVFPKEGKAQRGRVLDDWQVELFVADIPADAWPAPEVVASYFGRCGQENRFAQEDREVGLDRIVSYHLPGQEFATLVGLFLLNLRIARGFELEPPPAVRPTPTLRVPKVDARLPAGWPRDPIVTTVLQKLDWSSLLATRLGWRWDAKAAELFCPEGRALVLTTVRAKPHSPGRTGIIFCRPYAGCNECSRRPTCLHSPQPDTAKHAEFSVDSVVADALRGRLALVRHKVAAVPRVELRPIEVAAGLHAVIAPRFLPAAARHRFEAIFLDATLRVEVDLPPPAPPRPRLVAADEADRQQRRLTWTDRNARNALSDDAIVRLDVSGHRDLRLLFDALPDGNMAVGAMK
;
A
#
# COMPACT_ATOMS: atom_id res chain seq x y z
N MET A 1 -19.02 39.40 4.50
CA MET A 1 -18.34 39.08 3.23
C MET A 1 -17.63 40.31 2.71
N ALA A 2 -16.30 40.34 2.79
CA ALA A 2 -15.46 41.44 2.32
C ALA A 2 -15.47 41.57 0.78
N ARG A 3 -15.53 42.81 0.25
CA ARG A 3 -15.53 43.11 -1.18
C ARG A 3 -14.09 43.12 -1.74
N LYS A 4 -13.79 42.24 -2.69
CA LYS A 4 -12.50 42.17 -3.41
C LYS A 4 -12.50 43.10 -4.64
N ARG A 5 -11.39 43.78 -4.92
CA ARG A 5 -11.11 44.49 -6.20
C ARG A 5 -9.66 44.23 -6.62
N LEU A 6 -9.47 43.87 -7.89
CA LEU A 6 -8.18 43.57 -8.54
C LEU A 6 -7.66 44.80 -9.30
N ASN A 7 -6.40 45.20 -9.09
CA ASN A 7 -5.70 46.21 -9.89
C ASN A 7 -4.25 45.73 -10.12
N VAL A 8 -3.72 45.90 -11.34
CA VAL A 8 -2.44 45.34 -11.82
C VAL A 8 -1.45 46.45 -12.15
N THR A 9 -0.23 46.43 -11.61
CA THR A 9 0.87 47.36 -12.01
C THR A 9 2.27 46.82 -11.66
N PHE A 10 3.31 47.15 -12.45
CA PHE A 10 4.66 46.59 -12.32
C PHE A 10 5.80 47.60 -12.00
N HIS A 11 6.86 47.04 -11.39
CA HIS A 11 8.31 47.37 -11.39
C HIS A 11 8.95 48.20 -10.23
N LYS A 12 9.40 47.50 -9.17
CA LYS A 12 10.70 47.57 -8.43
C LYS A 12 10.70 46.54 -7.28
N PRO A 13 11.83 46.23 -6.58
CA PRO A 13 11.84 45.30 -5.44
C PRO A 13 10.88 45.81 -4.37
N ASP A 14 9.77 45.08 -4.20
CA ASP A 14 8.63 45.53 -3.41
C ASP A 14 8.58 44.72 -2.11
N PRO A 15 8.77 45.34 -0.93
CA PRO A 15 8.62 44.66 0.36
C PRO A 15 7.18 44.17 0.62
N ALA A 16 6.19 44.58 -0.18
CA ALA A 16 4.83 44.02 -0.17
C ALA A 16 4.69 42.70 -0.97
N ARG A 17 5.75 42.26 -1.67
CA ARG A 17 5.79 40.95 -2.35
C ARG A 17 5.98 39.82 -1.35
N ILE A 18 5.18 38.76 -1.49
CA ILE A 18 5.33 37.51 -0.77
C ILE A 18 6.63 36.81 -1.24
N PRO A 19 7.49 36.33 -0.33
CA PRO A 19 8.69 35.58 -0.69
C PRO A 19 8.35 34.37 -1.56
N ASP A 20 9.19 34.08 -2.57
CA ASP A 20 8.93 33.04 -3.57
C ASP A 20 8.69 31.66 -2.94
N SER A 21 9.43 31.34 -1.87
CA SER A 21 9.24 30.10 -1.12
C SER A 21 7.91 29.97 -0.39
N LEU A 22 7.12 31.03 -0.30
CA LEU A 22 5.80 31.07 0.34
C LEU A 22 4.67 31.32 -0.66
N VAL A 23 4.97 31.67 -1.92
CA VAL A 23 3.96 31.98 -2.93
C VAL A 23 3.02 30.79 -3.16
N ALA A 24 3.56 29.58 -3.26
CA ALA A 24 2.75 28.38 -3.47
C ALA A 24 1.71 28.19 -2.35
N GLY A 25 2.14 28.26 -1.08
CA GLY A 25 1.24 28.17 0.06
C GLY A 25 0.24 29.33 0.14
N ALA A 26 0.65 30.54 -0.23
CA ALA A 26 -0.21 31.72 -0.25
C ALA A 26 -1.35 31.59 -1.29
N LEU A 27 -1.03 31.15 -2.50
CA LEU A 27 -2.02 30.91 -3.55
C LEU A 27 -2.96 29.76 -3.16
N LEU A 28 -2.46 28.72 -2.49
CA LEU A 28 -3.28 27.66 -1.92
C LEU A 28 -4.25 28.17 -0.86
N PHE A 29 -3.85 29.10 0.01
CA PHE A 29 -4.78 29.70 0.98
C PHE A 29 -5.93 30.42 0.28
N ALA A 30 -5.62 31.22 -0.74
CA ALA A 30 -6.63 31.93 -1.50
C ALA A 30 -7.60 30.97 -2.23
N ASP A 31 -7.09 29.87 -2.82
CA ASP A 31 -7.90 28.80 -3.42
C ASP A 31 -8.78 28.08 -2.39
N LEU A 32 -8.24 27.72 -1.22
CA LEU A 32 -8.99 27.03 -0.17
C LEU A 32 -10.09 27.91 0.42
N GLU A 33 -9.82 29.19 0.61
CA GLU A 33 -10.82 30.18 1.04
C GLU A 33 -11.91 30.35 -0.02
N ALA A 34 -11.53 30.45 -1.30
CA ALA A 34 -12.46 30.56 -2.42
C ALA A 34 -13.46 29.40 -2.47
N ARG A 35 -12.97 28.18 -2.20
CA ARG A 35 -13.76 26.95 -2.22
C ARG A 35 -14.52 26.69 -0.91
N GLY A 36 -14.42 27.58 0.08
CA GLY A 36 -15.06 27.41 1.40
C GLY A 36 -14.39 26.34 2.28
N VAL A 37 -13.29 25.74 1.84
CA VAL A 37 -12.61 24.66 2.58
C VAL A 37 -12.08 25.18 3.92
N VAL A 38 -11.63 26.42 4.00
CA VAL A 38 -11.18 27.03 5.27
C VAL A 38 -12.31 27.06 6.31
N ALA A 39 -13.54 27.39 5.89
CA ALA A 39 -14.70 27.39 6.77
C ALA A 39 -15.06 25.96 7.22
N GLU A 40 -15.03 24.99 6.31
CA GLU A 40 -15.28 23.58 6.65
C GLU A 40 -14.20 23.00 7.58
N VAL A 41 -12.92 23.35 7.37
CA VAL A 41 -11.84 23.00 8.31
C VAL A 41 -12.14 23.57 9.70
N ALA A 42 -12.59 24.81 9.79
CA ALA A 42 -12.91 25.45 11.06
C ALA A 42 -14.12 24.81 11.77
N GLU A 43 -15.02 24.18 11.03
CA GLU A 43 -16.17 23.46 11.55
C GLU A 43 -15.84 22.03 11.97
N ARG A 44 -15.11 21.30 11.14
CA ARG A 44 -14.80 19.87 11.33
C ARG A 44 -13.63 19.66 12.29
N LEU A 45 -12.62 20.54 12.27
CA LEU A 45 -11.44 20.43 13.12
C LEU A 45 -11.59 21.29 14.39
N LYS A 46 -11.86 20.64 15.53
CA LYS A 46 -12.12 21.29 16.82
C LYS A 46 -11.21 20.76 17.94
N ILE A 47 -9.92 21.11 17.89
CA ILE A 47 -8.93 20.73 18.92
C ILE A 47 -9.33 21.33 20.28
N ARG A 48 -9.47 20.58 21.38
CA ARG A 48 -10.10 21.14 22.60
C ARG A 48 -9.26 22.20 23.34
N ARG A 49 -7.93 22.05 23.36
CA ARG A 49 -7.00 22.81 24.22
C ARG A 49 -5.97 23.64 23.42
N GLN A 50 -6.44 24.64 22.68
CA GLN A 50 -5.64 25.21 21.57
C GLN A 50 -4.77 26.45 21.88
N GLY A 51 -4.55 26.82 23.15
CA GLY A 51 -3.65 27.94 23.49
C GLY A 51 -3.96 29.28 22.78
N GLY A 52 -5.22 29.51 22.38
CA GLY A 52 -5.68 30.78 21.80
C GLY A 52 -5.89 30.84 20.28
N TYR A 53 -5.65 29.77 19.52
CA TYR A 53 -5.91 29.69 18.07
C TYR A 53 -6.84 28.52 17.74
N PRO A 54 -7.86 28.65 16.88
CA PRO A 54 -8.63 27.51 16.37
C PRO A 54 -7.82 26.61 15.41
N ALA A 55 -8.32 25.40 15.14
CA ALA A 55 -7.56 24.35 14.46
C ALA A 55 -7.32 24.69 12.99
N VAL A 56 -8.21 25.48 12.39
CA VAL A 56 -8.02 26.05 11.05
C VAL A 56 -6.74 26.87 10.95
N ASP A 57 -6.38 27.65 11.98
CA ASP A 57 -5.16 28.45 11.95
C ASP A 57 -3.91 27.54 12.03
N VAL A 58 -4.02 26.40 12.73
CA VAL A 58 -2.96 25.40 12.83
C VAL A 58 -2.81 24.63 11.52
N PHE A 59 -3.92 24.20 10.93
CA PHE A 59 -4.00 23.57 9.61
C PHE A 59 -3.30 24.44 8.55
N LEU A 60 -3.66 25.73 8.49
CA LEU A 60 -3.07 26.68 7.54
C LEU A 60 -1.55 26.81 7.75
N THR A 61 -1.07 26.95 8.99
CA THR A 61 0.37 27.04 9.25
C THR A 61 1.12 25.76 8.88
N VAL A 62 0.55 24.58 9.15
CA VAL A 62 1.15 23.30 8.77
C VAL A 62 1.15 23.14 7.24
N LEU A 63 0.07 23.52 6.57
CA LEU A 63 -0.02 23.49 5.11
C LEU A 63 1.04 24.41 4.48
N LEU A 64 1.19 25.63 5.01
CA LEU A 64 2.18 26.59 4.54
C LEU A 64 3.61 26.09 4.77
N TYR A 65 3.87 25.44 5.91
CA TYR A 65 5.15 24.79 6.17
C TYR A 65 5.47 23.73 5.11
N LEU A 66 4.53 22.81 4.86
CA LEU A 66 4.71 21.69 3.94
C LEU A 66 4.73 22.12 2.46
N ALA A 67 4.10 23.25 2.12
CA ALA A 67 4.13 23.82 0.78
C ALA A 67 5.37 24.68 0.49
N SER A 68 6.17 24.98 1.52
CA SER A 68 7.36 25.83 1.41
C SER A 68 8.65 25.02 1.16
N ASP A 69 9.74 25.72 0.86
CA ASP A 69 11.09 25.14 0.74
C ASP A 69 11.80 24.90 2.10
N VAL A 70 11.11 25.15 3.21
CA VAL A 70 11.69 25.09 4.56
C VAL A 70 11.89 23.65 4.99
N THR A 71 13.13 23.27 5.28
CA THR A 71 13.47 21.89 5.66
C THR A 71 13.73 21.67 7.14
N GLU A 72 13.87 22.74 7.94
CA GLU A 72 14.32 22.64 9.34
C GLU A 72 13.16 22.44 10.33
N GLY A 73 12.21 23.38 10.37
CA GLY A 73 11.06 23.32 11.27
C GLY A 73 10.32 24.65 11.42
N PHE A 74 9.24 24.67 12.20
CA PHE A 74 8.35 25.85 12.31
C PHE A 74 9.07 27.13 12.74
N LYS A 75 10.16 27.06 13.51
CA LYS A 75 10.96 28.24 13.87
C LYS A 75 11.60 28.89 12.63
N ALA A 76 12.15 28.09 11.72
CA ALA A 76 12.75 28.57 10.48
C ALA A 76 11.70 29.13 9.52
N LEU A 77 10.53 28.50 9.44
CA LEU A 77 9.38 29.05 8.72
C LEU A 77 8.98 30.41 9.30
N TRP A 78 8.86 30.52 10.63
CA TRP A 78 8.42 31.75 11.27
C TRP A 78 9.36 32.94 11.03
N LEU A 79 10.66 32.69 10.88
CA LEU A 79 11.62 33.73 10.49
C LEU A 79 11.31 34.29 9.09
N ARG A 80 10.90 33.43 8.14
CA ARG A 80 10.46 33.82 6.80
C ARG A 80 9.09 34.53 6.81
N LEU A 81 8.23 34.22 7.78
CA LEU A 81 6.90 34.82 7.93
C LEU A 81 6.90 36.24 8.55
N ARG A 82 7.97 36.69 9.21
CA ARG A 82 7.96 37.94 9.99
C ARG A 82 7.46 39.18 9.23
N GLY A 83 7.75 39.27 7.93
CA GLY A 83 7.23 40.33 7.06
C GLY A 83 5.77 40.07 6.63
N PRO A 84 5.50 38.97 5.90
CA PRO A 84 4.21 38.77 5.23
C PRO A 84 3.12 38.08 6.07
N VAL A 85 3.31 37.82 7.37
CA VAL A 85 2.38 36.98 8.16
C VAL A 85 0.93 37.49 8.17
N VAL A 86 0.72 38.81 8.21
CA VAL A 86 -0.62 39.40 8.20
C VAL A 86 -1.27 39.23 6.83
N GLN A 87 -0.51 39.49 5.78
CA GLN A 87 -0.91 39.30 4.39
C GLN A 87 -1.32 37.84 4.14
N LEU A 88 -0.48 36.89 4.54
CA LEU A 88 -0.72 35.46 4.36
C LEU A 88 -1.96 35.02 5.15
N ALA A 89 -2.09 35.43 6.41
CA ALA A 89 -3.29 35.12 7.19
C ALA A 89 -4.56 35.65 6.52
N ALA A 90 -4.51 36.87 5.99
CA ALA A 90 -5.66 37.53 5.38
C ALA A 90 -6.16 36.83 4.11
N LEU A 91 -5.29 36.13 3.37
CA LEU A 91 -5.69 35.34 2.20
C LEU A 91 -6.66 34.19 2.56
N ALA A 92 -6.56 33.67 3.78
CA ALA A 92 -7.46 32.64 4.31
C ALA A 92 -8.54 33.24 5.25
N GLY A 93 -8.84 34.54 5.11
CA GLY A 93 -9.83 35.20 5.96
C GLY A 93 -9.44 35.25 7.45
N ARG A 94 -8.14 35.20 7.78
CA ARG A 94 -7.62 35.20 9.16
C ARG A 94 -6.84 36.48 9.47
N ARG A 95 -6.83 36.91 10.72
CA ARG A 95 -6.05 38.09 11.17
C ARG A 95 -4.58 37.81 11.40
N ARG A 96 -4.25 36.56 11.74
CA ARG A 96 -2.90 36.14 12.15
C ARG A 96 -2.78 34.63 12.11
N LEU A 97 -1.55 34.15 11.92
CA LEU A 97 -1.16 32.75 12.05
C LEU A 97 -0.55 32.47 13.45
N PRO A 98 -0.68 31.25 13.98
CA PRO A 98 -0.09 30.86 15.27
C PRO A 98 1.43 30.92 15.24
N SER A 99 2.03 31.35 16.36
CA SER A 99 3.47 31.24 16.56
C SER A 99 3.91 29.77 16.67
N PRO A 100 5.20 29.45 16.49
CA PRO A 100 5.70 28.07 16.59
C PRO A 100 5.32 27.38 17.91
N ALA A 101 5.38 28.11 19.03
CA ALA A 101 4.99 27.58 20.34
C ALA A 101 3.49 27.27 20.43
N SER A 102 2.65 28.08 19.79
CA SER A 102 1.20 27.83 19.74
C SER A 102 0.86 26.65 18.82
N VAL A 103 1.56 26.50 17.69
CA VAL A 103 1.43 25.32 16.82
C VAL A 103 1.80 24.05 17.59
N SER A 104 2.96 24.02 18.25
CA SER A 104 3.39 22.87 19.06
C SER A 104 2.34 22.47 20.09
N ARG A 105 1.86 23.42 20.90
CA ARG A 105 0.83 23.15 21.92
C ARG A 105 -0.50 22.66 21.34
N ALA A 106 -0.87 23.15 20.15
CA ALA A 106 -2.10 22.72 19.50
C ALA A 106 -1.95 21.30 18.95
N LEU A 107 -0.80 20.96 18.36
CA LEU A 107 -0.48 19.60 17.91
C LEU A 107 -0.46 18.62 19.09
N ASP A 108 0.11 19.01 20.24
CA ASP A 108 0.10 18.22 21.48
C ASP A 108 -1.32 18.02 22.08
N ALA A 109 -2.32 18.77 21.60
CA ALA A 109 -3.69 18.70 22.07
C ALA A 109 -4.64 17.97 21.09
N VAL A 110 -4.12 17.47 19.96
CA VAL A 110 -4.93 16.73 18.99
C VAL A 110 -5.38 15.39 19.59
N GLU A 111 -6.65 15.05 19.38
CA GLU A 111 -7.24 13.78 19.82
C GLU A 111 -7.39 12.85 18.59
N PRO A 112 -7.11 11.54 18.70
CA PRO A 112 -7.23 10.60 17.58
C PRO A 112 -8.63 10.61 16.93
N GLU A 113 -9.68 10.66 17.74
CA GLU A 113 -11.07 10.57 17.31
C GLU A 113 -11.44 11.73 16.36
N LEU A 114 -10.89 12.92 16.62
CA LEU A 114 -11.05 14.08 15.75
C LEU A 114 -10.52 13.80 14.34
N LEU A 115 -9.38 13.11 14.25
CA LEU A 115 -8.74 12.80 12.97
C LEU A 115 -9.45 11.67 12.25
N ARG A 116 -9.92 10.65 12.97
CA ARG A 116 -10.68 9.53 12.40
C ARG A 116 -11.94 10.03 11.68
N GLU A 117 -12.62 11.03 12.22
CA GLU A 117 -13.80 11.63 11.57
C GLU A 117 -13.43 12.54 10.37
N ALA A 118 -12.35 13.31 10.48
CA ALA A 118 -12.01 14.33 9.49
C ALA A 118 -11.14 13.84 8.33
N ALA A 119 -10.36 12.77 8.51
CA ALA A 119 -9.40 12.29 7.51
C ALA A 119 -10.02 11.94 6.15
N PRO A 120 -11.14 11.18 6.07
CA PRO A 120 -11.73 10.81 4.78
C PRO A 120 -12.20 12.05 4.00
N TRP A 121 -12.88 12.97 4.70
CA TRP A 121 -13.32 14.24 4.13
C TRP A 121 -12.13 15.07 3.64
N LEU A 122 -11.07 15.20 4.46
CA LEU A 122 -9.92 16.01 4.12
C LEU A 122 -9.21 15.46 2.88
N LEU A 123 -8.92 14.16 2.86
CA LEU A 123 -8.15 13.54 1.78
C LEU A 123 -8.92 13.48 0.47
N VAL A 124 -10.24 13.33 0.49
CA VAL A 124 -11.04 13.08 -0.72
C VAL A 124 -11.86 14.30 -1.14
N GLU A 125 -12.70 14.82 -0.25
CA GLU A 125 -13.66 15.87 -0.59
C GLU A 125 -13.00 17.24 -0.64
N ALA A 126 -12.32 17.63 0.43
CA ALA A 126 -11.69 18.95 0.54
C ALA A 126 -10.58 19.15 -0.50
N SER A 127 -9.88 18.07 -0.86
CA SER A 127 -8.83 18.09 -1.88
C SER A 127 -9.41 18.19 -3.31
N GLY A 128 -10.65 17.75 -3.52
CA GLY A 128 -11.34 17.78 -4.81
C GLY A 128 -10.93 16.66 -5.78
N VAL A 129 -10.40 15.55 -5.28
CA VAL A 129 -9.92 14.44 -6.13
C VAL A 129 -11.04 13.62 -6.79
N ASP A 130 -12.30 13.86 -6.45
CA ASP A 130 -13.47 13.20 -7.05
C ASP A 130 -13.43 13.20 -8.59
N LYS A 131 -13.13 14.35 -9.20
CA LYS A 131 -13.07 14.48 -10.67
C LYS A 131 -11.98 13.61 -11.28
N VAL A 132 -10.84 13.50 -10.59
CA VAL A 132 -9.69 12.69 -11.01
C VAL A 132 -10.03 11.21 -10.90
N LEU A 133 -10.63 10.80 -9.78
CA LEU A 133 -11.02 9.42 -9.52
C LEU A 133 -12.09 8.95 -10.53
N ARG A 134 -13.11 9.76 -10.83
CA ARG A 134 -14.16 9.41 -11.81
C ARG A 134 -13.66 9.36 -13.26
N HIS A 135 -12.46 9.88 -13.54
CA HIS A 135 -11.97 9.96 -14.90
C HIS A 135 -11.67 8.56 -15.47
N PRO A 136 -12.07 8.23 -16.71
CA PRO A 136 -11.83 6.91 -17.30
C PRO A 136 -10.37 6.45 -17.31
N SER A 137 -9.41 7.38 -17.36
CA SER A 137 -7.97 7.06 -17.33
C SER A 137 -7.44 6.66 -15.95
N ALA A 138 -8.22 6.89 -14.88
CA ALA A 138 -7.87 6.50 -13.52
C ALA A 138 -8.09 5.00 -13.27
N MET A 139 -8.97 4.35 -14.04
CA MET A 139 -9.36 2.96 -13.82
C MET A 139 -8.46 1.97 -14.54
N THR A 140 -8.37 0.76 -13.98
CA THR A 140 -7.89 -0.42 -14.70
C THR A 140 -9.07 -1.07 -15.43
N TYR A 141 -8.88 -1.55 -16.66
CA TYR A 141 -9.95 -2.26 -17.37
C TYR A 141 -9.63 -3.75 -17.45
N ASP A 142 -10.58 -4.58 -17.03
CA ASP A 142 -10.40 -6.03 -17.01
C ASP A 142 -10.48 -6.68 -18.41
N ALA A 143 -10.30 -7.99 -18.50
CA ALA A 143 -10.37 -8.73 -19.76
C ALA A 143 -11.76 -8.72 -20.43
N LYS A 144 -12.79 -8.25 -19.73
CA LYS A 144 -14.16 -8.03 -20.21
C LYS A 144 -14.45 -6.55 -20.52
N GLY A 145 -13.46 -5.68 -20.41
CA GLY A 145 -13.57 -4.24 -20.66
C GLY A 145 -14.31 -3.46 -19.56
N GLN A 146 -14.50 -4.03 -18.37
CA GLN A 146 -15.11 -3.32 -17.25
C GLN A 146 -14.06 -2.53 -16.48
N GLY A 147 -14.42 -1.32 -16.02
CA GLY A 147 -13.54 -0.47 -15.23
C GLY A 147 -13.49 -0.90 -13.76
N TRP A 148 -12.29 -0.86 -13.18
CA TRP A 148 -11.99 -1.20 -11.80
C TRP A 148 -11.22 -0.06 -11.14
N HIS A 149 -11.62 0.29 -9.92
CA HIS A 149 -10.77 1.02 -9.01
C HIS A 149 -9.82 0.04 -8.34
N VAL A 150 -8.53 0.39 -8.30
CA VAL A 150 -7.51 -0.42 -7.65
C VAL A 150 -6.88 0.44 -6.57
N PHE A 151 -6.89 -0.06 -5.34
CA PHE A 151 -6.33 0.58 -4.17
C PHE A 151 -5.16 -0.23 -3.65
N ASP A 152 -4.09 0.43 -3.24
CA ASP A 152 -2.95 -0.18 -2.58
C ASP A 152 -2.97 0.22 -1.10
N LEU A 153 -2.93 -0.78 -0.22
CA LEU A 153 -2.74 -0.57 1.21
C LEU A 153 -1.37 -1.15 1.56
N ASP A 154 -0.46 -0.29 1.98
CA ASP A 154 0.92 -0.65 2.32
C ASP A 154 1.39 0.13 3.56
N PRO A 155 1.38 -0.49 4.74
CA PRO A 155 1.78 0.21 5.94
C PRO A 155 3.29 0.37 6.02
N THR A 156 3.71 1.54 6.48
CA THR A 156 5.11 1.87 6.69
C THR A 156 5.42 2.01 8.18
N VAL A 157 6.68 1.84 8.56
CA VAL A 157 7.13 2.00 9.95
C VAL A 157 8.19 3.09 10.04
N THR A 158 7.95 4.05 10.94
CA THR A 158 8.94 5.06 11.34
C THR A 158 9.53 4.68 12.68
N THR A 159 10.86 4.60 12.74
CA THR A 159 11.59 4.16 13.93
C THR A 159 12.37 5.31 14.56
N MET A 160 12.33 5.42 15.88
CA MET A 160 13.09 6.42 16.65
C MET A 160 14.08 5.72 17.59
N ARG A 161 15.27 6.31 17.75
CA ARG A 161 16.29 5.83 18.68
C ARG A 161 16.24 6.58 20.00
N HIS A 162 16.27 5.84 21.09
CA HIS A 162 16.36 6.33 22.46
C HIS A 162 17.83 6.34 22.90
N ARG A 163 18.49 7.49 22.75
CA ARG A 163 19.81 7.70 23.34
C ARG A 163 19.71 7.83 24.87
N ALA A 164 20.81 7.55 25.57
CA ALA A 164 20.93 7.83 27.00
C ALA A 164 20.58 9.29 27.29
N LEU A 165 19.77 9.51 28.32
CA LEU A 165 19.43 10.84 28.77
C LEU A 165 20.55 11.38 29.67
N PRO A 166 20.83 12.70 29.64
CA PRO A 166 21.76 13.31 30.58
C PRO A 166 21.22 13.18 32.02
N VAL A 167 22.11 12.86 32.97
CA VAL A 167 21.80 12.70 34.39
C VAL A 167 22.82 13.54 35.18
N GLY A 168 22.36 14.25 36.20
CA GLY A 168 23.20 15.01 37.12
C GLY A 168 22.35 15.80 38.11
N ASP A 169 22.88 16.04 39.30
CA ASP A 169 22.14 16.67 40.41
C ASP A 169 21.74 18.13 40.11
N ASP A 170 22.48 18.79 39.20
CA ASP A 170 22.22 20.17 38.75
C ASP A 170 21.32 20.25 37.48
N LEU A 171 20.84 19.11 36.97
CA LEU A 171 20.02 19.05 35.76
C LEU A 171 18.54 18.85 36.12
N PRO A 172 17.59 19.44 35.36
CA PRO A 172 16.19 19.10 35.50
C PRO A 172 15.94 17.64 35.12
N ASP A 173 14.85 17.06 35.65
CA ASP A 173 14.45 15.69 35.33
C ASP A 173 14.42 15.45 33.83
N ALA A 174 15.16 14.43 33.39
CA ALA A 174 15.28 14.14 31.99
C ALA A 174 13.96 13.60 31.43
N MET A 175 13.47 14.25 30.38
CA MET A 175 12.20 13.88 29.74
C MET A 175 12.44 13.37 28.32
N ARG A 176 11.89 12.20 28.01
CA ARG A 176 11.93 11.62 26.67
C ARG A 176 10.63 11.85 25.92
N ARG A 177 10.65 12.77 24.97
CA ARG A 177 9.46 13.14 24.18
C ARG A 177 8.91 12.01 23.30
N SER A 178 9.78 11.11 22.83
CA SER A 178 9.39 10.02 21.92
C SER A 178 8.65 8.86 22.58
N GLU A 179 8.55 8.81 23.91
CA GLU A 179 7.80 7.76 24.64
C GLU A 179 6.30 7.81 24.34
N GLU A 180 5.76 9.02 24.11
CA GLU A 180 4.36 9.18 23.77
C GLU A 180 4.09 9.00 22.27
N THR A 181 5.12 9.03 21.42
CA THR A 181 4.99 8.93 19.97
C THR A 181 4.95 7.49 19.47
N GLY A 182 5.67 6.58 20.12
CA GLY A 182 5.85 5.21 19.63
C GLY A 182 5.89 4.16 20.74
N ALA A 183 5.93 2.89 20.34
CA ALA A 183 6.12 1.76 21.24
C ALA A 183 7.19 0.81 20.67
N PRO A 184 7.79 -0.07 21.49
CA PRO A 184 8.67 -1.12 20.98
C PRO A 184 7.96 -1.96 19.90
N GLY A 185 8.73 -2.39 18.89
CA GLY A 185 8.17 -3.14 17.77
C GLY A 185 9.25 -3.81 16.91
N HIS A 186 8.80 -4.59 15.93
CA HIS A 186 9.70 -5.23 14.99
C HIS A 186 10.05 -4.23 13.88
N SER A 187 11.20 -3.58 14.01
CA SER A 187 11.70 -2.57 13.08
C SER A 187 12.35 -3.15 11.81
N GLY A 188 12.38 -4.48 11.68
CA GLY A 188 13.04 -5.17 10.58
C GLY A 188 14.54 -4.87 10.54
N ARG A 189 14.99 -4.21 9.46
CA ARG A 189 16.40 -3.78 9.29
C ARG A 189 16.70 -2.41 9.92
N LYS A 190 15.67 -1.63 10.25
CA LYS A 190 15.85 -0.28 10.82
C LYS A 190 16.29 -0.43 12.27
N ARG A 191 17.27 0.37 12.70
CA ARG A 191 17.74 0.39 14.10
C ARG A 191 16.97 1.47 14.85
N GLY A 192 16.01 1.08 15.67
CA GLY A 192 15.21 1.96 16.53
C GLY A 192 14.73 1.22 17.77
N ASP A 193 14.49 1.97 18.85
CA ASP A 193 14.06 1.45 20.15
C ASP A 193 12.53 1.51 20.30
N VAL A 194 11.91 2.52 19.67
CA VAL A 194 10.46 2.64 19.52
C VAL A 194 10.10 2.96 18.07
N GLN A 195 8.86 2.71 17.71
CA GLN A 195 8.34 2.99 16.38
C GLN A 195 6.85 3.33 16.40
N TYR A 196 6.39 3.89 15.30
CA TYR A 196 4.97 3.94 14.96
C TYR A 196 4.78 3.47 13.52
N ARG A 197 3.63 2.86 13.27
CA ARG A 197 3.15 2.42 11.97
C ARG A 197 2.28 3.52 11.37
N ARG A 198 2.50 3.83 10.10
CA ARG A 198 1.55 4.58 9.27
C ARG A 198 0.86 3.60 8.36
N VAL A 199 -0.47 3.65 8.35
CA VAL A 199 -1.31 2.85 7.46
C VAL A 199 -1.92 3.82 6.48
N ASP A 200 -1.61 3.66 5.20
CA ASP A 200 -2.13 4.51 4.14
C ASP A 200 -2.75 3.66 3.02
N VAL A 201 -3.80 4.21 2.41
CA VAL A 201 -4.42 3.64 1.21
C VAL A 201 -4.29 4.64 0.08
N GLN A 202 -3.71 4.19 -1.02
CA GLN A 202 -3.53 4.95 -2.24
C GLN A 202 -4.35 4.36 -3.39
N HIS A 203 -5.01 5.20 -4.18
CA HIS A 203 -5.61 4.74 -5.42
C HIS A 203 -4.53 4.60 -6.52
N ALA A 204 -4.28 3.36 -6.95
CA ALA A 204 -3.16 2.97 -7.81
C ALA A 204 -3.10 3.74 -9.13
N GLY A 205 -4.26 4.03 -9.73
CA GLY A 205 -4.32 4.71 -11.03
C GLY A 205 -4.13 6.22 -10.97
N THR A 206 -4.29 6.83 -9.79
CA THR A 206 -4.21 8.29 -9.64
C THR A 206 -3.14 8.74 -8.67
N GLY A 207 -2.58 7.84 -7.85
CA GLY A 207 -1.63 8.18 -6.81
C GLY A 207 -2.21 9.03 -5.67
N VAL A 208 -3.53 9.25 -5.64
CA VAL A 208 -4.17 10.01 -4.56
C VAL A 208 -4.35 9.12 -3.34
N PHE A 209 -4.15 9.69 -2.16
CA PHE A 209 -4.38 9.00 -0.89
C PHE A 209 -5.85 9.14 -0.49
N VAL A 210 -6.47 8.07 -0.05
CA VAL A 210 -7.88 8.06 0.37
C VAL A 210 -8.05 7.76 1.86
N HIS A 211 -7.00 7.25 2.49
CA HIS A 211 -6.97 6.95 3.91
C HIS A 211 -5.54 7.11 4.42
N ALA A 212 -5.39 7.62 5.64
CA ALA A 212 -4.15 7.52 6.39
C ALA A 212 -4.39 7.61 7.89
N HIS A 213 -3.66 6.82 8.68
CA HIS A 213 -3.57 7.00 10.11
C HIS A 213 -2.26 6.49 10.70
N LEU A 214 -1.98 6.86 11.95
CA LEU A 214 -0.83 6.40 12.70
C LEU A 214 -1.25 5.54 13.90
N HIS A 215 -0.43 4.54 14.19
CA HIS A 215 -0.57 3.65 15.34
C HIS A 215 0.81 3.44 16.00
N LYS A 216 0.88 3.48 17.33
CA LYS A 216 2.11 3.12 18.06
C LYS A 216 2.57 1.68 17.76
N GLY A 217 3.88 1.47 17.78
CA GLY A 217 4.48 0.13 17.67
C GLY A 217 4.31 -0.49 16.29
N ASN A 218 3.94 -1.77 16.25
CA ASN A 218 3.62 -2.49 15.00
C ASN A 218 2.17 -2.24 14.53
N GLY A 219 1.40 -1.39 15.22
CA GLY A 219 -0.04 -1.27 14.98
C GLY A 219 -0.87 -2.44 15.51
N ASP A 220 -2.15 -2.42 15.17
CA ASP A 220 -3.07 -3.55 15.33
C ASP A 220 -3.63 -3.86 13.95
N ASP A 221 -3.02 -4.83 13.28
CA ASP A 221 -3.28 -5.13 11.86
C ASP A 221 -4.76 -5.24 11.53
N ARG A 222 -5.60 -5.73 12.47
CA ARG A 222 -7.04 -5.91 12.26
C ARG A 222 -7.80 -4.61 12.35
N VAL A 223 -7.55 -3.82 13.39
CA VAL A 223 -8.20 -2.51 13.58
C VAL A 223 -7.77 -1.58 12.45
N ASP A 224 -6.48 -1.58 12.14
CA ASP A 224 -5.87 -0.77 11.10
C ASP A 224 -6.44 -1.12 9.72
N LEU A 225 -6.59 -2.43 9.41
CA LEU A 225 -7.24 -2.89 8.18
C LEU A 225 -8.72 -2.50 8.14
N ASP A 226 -9.46 -2.70 9.22
CA ASP A 226 -10.91 -2.42 9.25
C ASP A 226 -11.21 -0.93 9.01
N LEU A 227 -10.43 -0.04 9.62
CA LEU A 227 -10.51 1.41 9.38
C LEU A 227 -10.21 1.74 7.91
N ALA A 228 -9.14 1.19 7.35
CA ALA A 228 -8.75 1.42 5.96
C ALA A 228 -9.82 0.93 4.96
N LEU A 229 -10.42 -0.24 5.21
CA LEU A 229 -11.49 -0.77 4.38
C LEU A 229 -12.79 0.03 4.50
N GLY A 230 -13.10 0.57 5.68
CA GLY A 230 -14.22 1.50 5.88
C GLY A 230 -14.13 2.69 4.92
N ASP A 231 -12.98 3.36 4.90
CA ASP A 231 -12.77 4.54 4.05
C ASP A 231 -12.77 4.18 2.55
N VAL A 232 -12.20 3.02 2.16
CA VAL A 232 -12.29 2.54 0.78
C VAL A 232 -13.74 2.33 0.36
N VAL A 233 -14.55 1.69 1.20
CA VAL A 233 -15.98 1.47 0.93
C VAL A 233 -16.71 2.80 0.77
N ASP A 234 -16.44 3.77 1.63
CA ASP A 234 -17.10 5.08 1.58
C ASP A 234 -16.68 5.90 0.36
N VAL A 235 -15.41 5.85 -0.04
CA VAL A 235 -14.94 6.44 -1.30
C VAL A 235 -15.60 5.79 -2.51
N VAL A 236 -15.66 4.46 -2.56
CA VAL A 236 -16.29 3.75 -3.68
C VAL A 236 -17.78 4.06 -3.79
N LYS A 237 -18.50 4.12 -2.65
CA LYS A 237 -19.91 4.56 -2.60
C LYS A 237 -20.05 5.99 -3.11
N ARG A 238 -19.17 6.90 -2.68
CA ARG A 238 -19.16 8.29 -3.14
C ARG A 238 -18.97 8.37 -4.65
N LEU A 239 -18.09 7.54 -5.22
CA LEU A 239 -17.86 7.46 -6.66
C LEU A 239 -19.01 6.80 -7.44
N GLU A 240 -20.02 6.27 -6.75
CA GLU A 240 -21.14 5.52 -7.35
C GLU A 240 -20.65 4.31 -8.18
N HIS A 241 -19.52 3.72 -7.76
CA HIS A 241 -18.92 2.58 -8.44
C HIS A 241 -19.27 1.27 -7.72
N PRO A 242 -19.47 0.15 -8.43
CA PRO A 242 -19.75 -1.13 -7.78
C PRO A 242 -18.59 -1.60 -6.91
N LEU A 243 -18.89 -2.00 -5.67
CA LEU A 243 -17.88 -2.46 -4.73
C LEU A 243 -17.19 -3.74 -5.20
N GLU A 244 -17.91 -4.63 -5.91
CA GLU A 244 -17.30 -5.83 -6.52
C GLU A 244 -16.27 -5.51 -7.62
N ARG A 245 -16.15 -4.23 -8.03
CA ARG A 245 -15.15 -3.73 -8.99
C ARG A 245 -14.16 -2.75 -8.36
N SER A 246 -13.91 -2.90 -7.06
CA SER A 246 -12.97 -2.09 -6.28
C SER A 246 -11.96 -3.00 -5.60
N LEU A 247 -10.85 -3.27 -6.28
CA LEU A 247 -9.81 -4.19 -5.84
C LEU A 247 -8.87 -3.52 -4.85
N VAL A 248 -8.67 -4.13 -3.68
CA VAL A 248 -7.60 -3.73 -2.74
C VAL A 248 -6.43 -4.70 -2.84
N ARG A 249 -5.24 -4.18 -3.15
CA ARG A 249 -3.98 -4.91 -3.18
C ARG A 249 -3.20 -4.64 -1.90
N VAL A 250 -2.74 -5.72 -1.27
CA VAL A 250 -2.00 -5.64 0.01
C VAL A 250 -0.78 -6.55 -0.02
N ASP A 251 0.27 -6.24 0.77
CA ASP A 251 1.41 -7.15 0.90
C ASP A 251 1.02 -8.46 1.60
N GLY A 252 1.89 -9.47 1.53
CA GLY A 252 1.68 -10.78 2.14
C GLY A 252 1.70 -10.82 3.67
N GLU A 253 1.91 -9.69 4.34
CA GLU A 253 1.57 -9.54 5.76
C GLU A 253 0.08 -9.89 5.98
N TYR A 254 -0.78 -9.39 5.08
CA TYR A 254 -2.22 -9.66 5.04
C TYR A 254 -2.59 -11.00 4.37
N GLY A 255 -1.60 -11.86 4.14
CA GLY A 255 -1.75 -13.14 3.46
C GLY A 255 -2.32 -14.25 4.33
N ASN A 256 -3.28 -13.95 5.21
CA ASN A 256 -3.82 -14.88 6.21
C ASN A 256 -5.35 -14.78 6.37
N VAL A 257 -5.95 -15.78 7.03
CA VAL A 257 -7.42 -15.98 7.07
C VAL A 257 -8.17 -14.83 7.76
N PRO A 258 -7.73 -14.32 8.93
CA PRO A 258 -8.31 -13.12 9.53
C PRO A 258 -8.52 -11.97 8.55
N ASP A 259 -7.50 -11.64 7.75
CA ASP A 259 -7.57 -10.50 6.84
C ASP A 259 -8.53 -10.79 5.68
N PHE A 260 -8.46 -12.00 5.11
CA PHE A 260 -9.41 -12.45 4.08
C PHE A 260 -10.86 -12.39 4.57
N THR A 261 -11.08 -12.74 5.84
CA THR A 261 -12.38 -12.62 6.49
C THR A 261 -12.83 -11.17 6.57
N ALA A 262 -11.95 -10.25 7.00
CA ALA A 262 -12.27 -8.82 7.06
C ALA A 262 -12.66 -8.25 5.69
N PHE A 263 -11.91 -8.57 4.63
CA PHE A 263 -12.26 -8.18 3.26
C PHE A 263 -13.65 -8.69 2.84
N ARG A 264 -13.95 -9.96 3.10
CA ARG A 264 -15.25 -10.57 2.76
C ARG A 264 -16.41 -10.00 3.56
N GLU A 265 -16.22 -9.77 4.85
CA GLU A 265 -17.23 -9.15 5.72
C GLU A 265 -17.55 -7.71 5.26
N ARG A 266 -16.58 -7.02 4.67
CA ARG A 266 -16.76 -5.69 4.05
C ARG A 266 -17.22 -5.73 2.58
N GLY A 267 -17.26 -6.91 1.95
CA GLY A 267 -17.65 -7.07 0.54
C GLY A 267 -16.62 -6.49 -0.45
N VAL A 268 -15.36 -6.37 -0.05
CA VAL A 268 -14.30 -5.73 -0.85
C VAL A 268 -13.40 -6.79 -1.50
N PRO A 269 -13.32 -6.87 -2.84
CA PRO A 269 -12.37 -7.72 -3.54
C PRO A 269 -10.93 -7.41 -3.16
N PHE A 270 -10.09 -8.44 -3.03
CA PHE A 270 -8.71 -8.28 -2.62
C PHE A 270 -7.72 -9.16 -3.37
N LEU A 271 -6.46 -8.73 -3.37
CA LEU A 271 -5.33 -9.44 -3.93
C LEU A 271 -4.12 -9.34 -3.00
N THR A 272 -3.56 -10.48 -2.61
CA THR A 272 -2.36 -10.52 -1.78
C THR A 272 -1.54 -11.79 -2.01
N ARG A 273 -0.27 -11.74 -1.62
CA ARG A 273 0.60 -12.91 -1.56
C ARG A 273 0.27 -13.74 -0.33
N LEU A 274 0.09 -15.03 -0.53
CA LEU A 274 -0.28 -15.96 0.54
C LEU A 274 0.92 -16.27 1.46
N ASN A 275 0.73 -16.11 2.77
CA ASN A 275 1.74 -16.42 3.78
C ASN A 275 1.45 -17.76 4.47
N ARG A 276 1.38 -18.84 3.66
CA ARG A 276 1.12 -20.21 4.15
C ARG A 276 2.19 -21.19 3.67
N PRO A 277 3.34 -21.29 4.36
CA PRO A 277 4.45 -22.15 3.96
C PRO A 277 4.08 -23.64 3.79
N LYS A 278 3.11 -24.13 4.58
CA LYS A 278 2.62 -25.52 4.51
C LYS A 278 1.97 -25.86 3.16
N MET A 279 1.46 -24.89 2.40
CA MET A 279 0.82 -25.15 1.11
C MET A 279 1.79 -25.61 0.02
N TYR A 280 3.07 -25.23 0.12
CA TYR A 280 4.10 -25.74 -0.79
C TYR A 280 4.49 -27.20 -0.50
N GLU A 281 3.96 -27.78 0.59
CA GLU A 281 4.11 -29.19 0.96
C GLU A 281 2.79 -29.95 0.83
N ASP A 282 1.71 -29.32 0.39
CA ASP A 282 0.45 -30.01 0.17
C ASP A 282 0.55 -30.87 -1.09
N THR A 283 0.32 -32.19 -0.98
CA THR A 283 0.42 -33.11 -2.12
C THR A 283 -0.55 -32.76 -3.24
N TYR A 284 -1.69 -32.15 -2.90
CA TYR A 284 -2.71 -31.75 -3.84
C TYR A 284 -2.32 -30.47 -4.60
N VAL A 285 -1.77 -29.47 -3.91
CA VAL A 285 -1.21 -28.26 -4.53
C VAL A 285 -0.04 -28.62 -5.45
N LEU A 286 0.87 -29.49 -5.00
CA LEU A 286 1.99 -29.98 -5.82
C LEU A 286 1.52 -30.74 -7.07
N ALA A 287 0.43 -31.52 -6.97
CA ALA A 287 -0.16 -32.18 -8.13
C ALA A 287 -0.70 -31.16 -9.15
N LYS A 288 -1.40 -30.12 -8.70
CA LYS A 288 -1.88 -29.06 -9.58
C LYS A 288 -0.76 -28.27 -10.24
N LEU A 289 0.32 -27.99 -9.53
CA LEU A 289 1.49 -27.33 -10.13
C LEU A 289 2.11 -28.19 -11.25
N ARG A 290 2.10 -29.53 -11.10
CA ARG A 290 2.57 -30.49 -12.12
C ARG A 290 1.71 -30.56 -13.36
N ASP A 291 0.40 -30.45 -13.19
CA ASP A 291 -0.57 -30.56 -14.29
C ASP A 291 -0.87 -29.19 -14.94
N ALA A 292 -0.32 -28.10 -14.40
CA ALA A 292 -0.63 -26.75 -14.82
C ALA A 292 -0.02 -26.37 -16.17
N THR A 293 -0.76 -25.57 -16.93
CA THR A 293 -0.23 -24.82 -18.08
C THR A 293 0.20 -23.43 -17.60
N TRP A 294 1.47 -23.11 -17.81
CA TRP A 294 2.07 -21.86 -17.36
C TRP A 294 2.02 -20.81 -18.47
N TYR A 295 1.63 -19.59 -18.13
CA TYR A 295 1.55 -18.48 -19.06
C TYR A 295 2.50 -17.36 -18.66
N THR A 296 3.17 -16.74 -19.62
CA THR A 296 4.05 -15.59 -19.37
C THR A 296 3.26 -14.44 -18.74
N VAL A 297 3.82 -13.87 -17.68
CA VAL A 297 3.28 -12.68 -17.00
C VAL A 297 3.71 -11.43 -17.78
N PRO A 298 2.80 -10.47 -18.07
CA PRO A 298 3.19 -9.15 -18.56
C PRO A 298 4.19 -8.51 -17.61
N ASP A 299 5.34 -8.09 -18.14
CA ASP A 299 6.46 -7.56 -17.35
C ASP A 299 6.78 -6.12 -17.80
N SER A 300 7.11 -5.27 -16.84
CA SER A 300 7.66 -3.93 -17.07
C SER A 300 9.12 -3.96 -17.55
N GLY A 301 9.73 -5.15 -17.61
CA GLY A 301 11.14 -5.36 -17.94
C GLY A 301 12.07 -5.19 -16.74
N SER A 302 11.50 -5.13 -15.53
CA SER A 302 12.24 -4.96 -14.28
C SER A 302 12.01 -6.16 -13.38
N GLY A 303 13.07 -6.94 -13.13
CA GLY A 303 13.02 -8.15 -12.32
C GLY A 303 13.04 -9.43 -13.17
N PRO A 304 12.72 -10.59 -12.58
CA PRO A 304 12.77 -11.86 -13.28
C PRO A 304 11.55 -12.05 -14.20
N VAL A 305 11.77 -12.68 -15.35
CA VAL A 305 10.68 -13.07 -16.25
C VAL A 305 9.86 -14.19 -15.59
N ARG A 306 8.59 -13.88 -15.31
CA ARG A 306 7.66 -14.76 -14.58
C ARG A 306 6.71 -15.50 -15.50
N ALA A 307 6.26 -16.66 -15.03
CA ALA A 307 5.04 -17.30 -15.51
C ALA A 307 4.02 -17.43 -14.38
N ALA A 308 2.75 -17.60 -14.74
CA ALA A 308 1.66 -17.79 -13.81
C ALA A 308 0.65 -18.83 -14.28
N THR A 309 -0.03 -19.45 -13.32
CA THR A 309 -1.15 -20.37 -13.54
C THR A 309 -2.20 -20.21 -12.45
N ASP A 310 -3.45 -20.51 -12.77
CA ASP A 310 -4.52 -20.64 -11.80
C ASP A 310 -4.52 -22.04 -11.19
N LEU A 311 -4.60 -22.16 -9.86
CA LEU A 311 -4.70 -23.43 -9.16
C LEU A 311 -6.15 -23.79 -8.82
N GLY A 312 -7.09 -22.90 -9.13
CA GLY A 312 -8.51 -23.01 -8.78
C GLY A 312 -8.82 -22.50 -7.37
N VAL A 313 -9.99 -22.89 -6.87
CA VAL A 313 -10.46 -22.51 -5.53
C VAL A 313 -9.95 -23.50 -4.48
N LEU A 314 -8.97 -23.08 -3.67
CA LEU A 314 -8.37 -23.82 -2.56
C LEU A 314 -8.98 -23.43 -1.21
N THR A 315 -9.08 -24.38 -0.30
CA THR A 315 -9.38 -24.08 1.10
C THR A 315 -8.10 -23.64 1.83
N VAL A 316 -8.13 -22.41 2.34
CA VAL A 316 -7.06 -21.87 3.19
C VAL A 316 -7.51 -21.93 4.64
N HIS A 317 -6.73 -22.62 5.47
CA HIS A 317 -7.00 -22.79 6.89
C HIS A 317 -6.39 -21.65 7.72
N PRO A 318 -7.02 -21.27 8.84
CA PRO A 318 -6.44 -20.32 9.79
C PRO A 318 -5.18 -20.91 10.44
N GLY A 319 -4.39 -20.05 11.11
CA GLY A 319 -3.29 -20.54 11.94
C GLY A 319 -3.83 -21.22 13.20
N GLU A 320 -3.10 -22.21 13.73
CA GLU A 320 -3.52 -23.01 14.89
C GLU A 320 -3.82 -22.16 16.15
N ARG A 321 -3.17 -20.99 16.25
CA ARG A 321 -3.32 -20.05 17.38
C ARG A 321 -4.13 -18.80 17.03
N THR A 322 -4.69 -18.74 15.84
CA THR A 322 -5.38 -17.56 15.33
C THR A 322 -6.85 -17.59 15.75
N LYS A 323 -7.23 -16.72 16.70
CA LYS A 323 -8.60 -16.58 17.22
C LYS A 323 -9.20 -15.23 16.88
N ARG A 324 -10.53 -15.17 16.81
CA ARG A 324 -11.31 -13.92 16.79
C ARG A 324 -11.21 -13.20 18.15
N ASN A 325 -11.64 -11.94 18.20
CA ASN A 325 -11.57 -11.13 19.41
C ASN A 325 -12.47 -11.68 20.55
N ASP A 326 -13.53 -12.40 20.21
CA ASP A 326 -14.40 -13.12 21.14
C ASP A 326 -13.86 -14.49 21.58
N GLY A 327 -12.63 -14.85 21.17
CA GLY A 327 -11.99 -16.12 21.49
C GLY A 327 -12.37 -17.31 20.59
N THR A 328 -13.31 -17.12 19.64
CA THR A 328 -13.74 -18.19 18.72
C THR A 328 -12.73 -18.45 17.59
N ASP A 329 -12.84 -19.62 16.97
CA ASP A 329 -12.00 -20.00 15.82
C ASP A 329 -12.46 -19.35 14.53
N TYR A 330 -11.50 -18.99 13.68
CA TYR A 330 -11.81 -18.67 12.29
C TYR A 330 -12.19 -19.94 11.52
N ALA A 331 -13.18 -19.84 10.63
CA ALA A 331 -13.48 -20.89 9.69
C ALA A 331 -12.45 -20.89 8.52
N PRO A 332 -12.11 -22.06 7.95
CA PRO A 332 -11.37 -22.11 6.69
C PRO A 332 -12.14 -21.40 5.57
N LEU A 333 -11.42 -20.78 4.63
CA LEU A 333 -12.01 -20.05 3.50
C LEU A 333 -11.68 -20.71 2.17
N ALA A 334 -12.69 -20.87 1.31
CA ALA A 334 -12.50 -21.25 -0.09
C ALA A 334 -12.13 -20.01 -0.91
N LEU A 335 -10.91 -19.99 -1.44
CA LEU A 335 -10.28 -18.84 -2.09
C LEU A 335 -9.61 -19.27 -3.39
N ARG A 336 -9.74 -18.45 -4.44
CA ARG A 336 -8.99 -18.64 -5.68
C ARG A 336 -7.51 -18.39 -5.43
N VAL A 337 -6.66 -19.33 -5.83
CA VAL A 337 -5.22 -19.25 -5.67
C VAL A 337 -4.52 -19.27 -7.02
N VAL A 338 -3.65 -18.29 -7.22
CA VAL A 338 -2.81 -18.15 -8.41
C VAL A 338 -1.36 -18.39 -8.02
N ALA A 339 -0.62 -19.15 -8.81
CA ALA A 339 0.81 -19.35 -8.61
C ALA A 339 1.62 -18.53 -9.61
N SER A 340 2.71 -17.91 -9.15
CA SER A 340 3.77 -17.36 -9.99
C SER A 340 5.04 -18.16 -9.82
N VAL A 341 5.80 -18.30 -10.90
CA VAL A 341 7.07 -19.01 -10.93
C VAL A 341 8.11 -18.26 -11.76
N PHE A 342 9.37 -18.30 -11.33
CA PHE A 342 10.51 -17.79 -12.09
C PHE A 342 11.82 -18.51 -11.69
N PRO A 343 12.82 -18.58 -12.59
CA PRO A 343 14.09 -19.24 -12.27
C PRO A 343 14.76 -18.56 -11.08
N LYS A 344 15.30 -19.37 -10.16
CA LYS A 344 15.93 -18.82 -8.97
C LYS A 344 17.33 -18.29 -9.27
N GLU A 345 17.53 -16.99 -9.06
CA GLU A 345 18.86 -16.37 -9.01
C GLU A 345 19.14 -15.78 -7.62
N GLY A 346 20.31 -16.06 -7.04
CA GLY A 346 20.70 -15.56 -5.72
C GLY A 346 19.87 -16.09 -4.53
N LYS A 347 19.83 -15.35 -3.42
CA LYS A 347 19.12 -15.76 -2.19
C LYS A 347 17.60 -15.65 -2.31
N ALA A 348 16.85 -16.62 -1.80
CA ALA A 348 15.38 -16.56 -1.77
C ALA A 348 14.92 -15.42 -0.86
N GLN A 349 13.93 -14.66 -1.32
CA GLN A 349 13.39 -13.52 -0.56
C GLN A 349 11.97 -13.81 -0.06
N ARG A 350 11.09 -14.33 -0.92
CA ARG A 350 9.65 -14.52 -0.65
C ARG A 350 9.15 -15.77 -1.37
N GLY A 351 8.15 -16.46 -0.83
CA GLY A 351 7.66 -17.75 -1.34
C GLY A 351 8.57 -18.93 -0.98
N ARG A 352 8.57 -19.99 -1.81
CA ARG A 352 9.44 -21.17 -1.63
C ARG A 352 10.18 -21.52 -2.91
N VAL A 353 11.43 -21.98 -2.77
CA VAL A 353 12.19 -22.55 -3.88
C VAL A 353 11.82 -24.02 -4.02
N LEU A 354 11.31 -24.40 -5.20
CA LEU A 354 11.05 -25.78 -5.60
C LEU A 354 11.86 -26.06 -6.86
N ASP A 355 12.83 -26.97 -6.77
CA ASP A 355 13.64 -27.42 -7.92
C ASP A 355 14.34 -26.29 -8.70
N ASP A 356 15.03 -25.39 -8.00
CA ASP A 356 15.68 -24.19 -8.57
C ASP A 356 14.70 -23.15 -9.17
N TRP A 357 13.39 -23.27 -8.92
CA TRP A 357 12.39 -22.27 -9.26
C TRP A 357 11.82 -21.61 -8.02
N GLN A 358 11.75 -20.28 -8.02
CA GLN A 358 11.06 -19.53 -6.98
C GLN A 358 9.56 -19.57 -7.27
N VAL A 359 8.78 -20.11 -6.34
CA VAL A 359 7.31 -20.19 -6.41
C VAL A 359 6.70 -19.26 -5.38
N GLU A 360 5.73 -18.47 -5.81
CA GLU A 360 4.93 -17.57 -4.98
C GLU A 360 3.45 -17.87 -5.21
N LEU A 361 2.68 -18.01 -4.13
CA LEU A 361 1.23 -18.19 -4.19
C LEU A 361 0.52 -16.89 -3.85
N PHE A 362 -0.56 -16.58 -4.56
CA PHE A 362 -1.38 -15.40 -4.39
C PHE A 362 -2.83 -15.82 -4.17
N VAL A 363 -3.52 -15.10 -3.30
CA VAL A 363 -4.98 -15.18 -3.17
C VAL A 363 -5.58 -14.01 -3.93
N ALA A 364 -6.59 -14.29 -4.76
CA ALA A 364 -7.24 -13.31 -5.60
C ALA A 364 -8.76 -13.48 -5.52
N ASP A 365 -9.44 -12.58 -4.79
CA ASP A 365 -10.91 -12.59 -4.66
C ASP A 365 -11.55 -11.81 -5.83
N ILE A 366 -11.18 -12.18 -7.05
CA ILE A 366 -11.62 -11.56 -8.31
C ILE A 366 -11.87 -12.64 -9.39
N PRO A 367 -12.81 -12.42 -10.32
CA PRO A 367 -13.22 -13.44 -11.29
C PRO A 367 -12.09 -13.87 -12.22
N ALA A 368 -11.93 -15.17 -12.46
CA ALA A 368 -10.84 -15.69 -13.30
C ALA A 368 -11.01 -15.41 -14.79
N ASP A 369 -12.25 -15.18 -15.23
CA ASP A 369 -12.55 -14.80 -16.61
C ASP A 369 -12.21 -13.32 -16.87
N ALA A 370 -12.42 -12.43 -15.90
CA ALA A 370 -12.07 -11.02 -15.97
C ALA A 370 -10.57 -10.77 -15.68
N TRP A 371 -10.00 -11.54 -14.75
CA TRP A 371 -8.61 -11.41 -14.30
C TRP A 371 -7.87 -12.74 -14.42
N PRO A 372 -7.34 -13.07 -15.60
CA PRO A 372 -6.55 -14.28 -15.81
C PRO A 372 -5.30 -14.32 -14.92
N ALA A 373 -4.78 -15.52 -14.62
CA ALA A 373 -3.62 -15.69 -13.72
C ALA A 373 -2.40 -14.79 -14.01
N PRO A 374 -1.96 -14.59 -15.28
CA PRO A 374 -0.90 -13.64 -15.60
C PRO A 374 -1.20 -12.20 -15.15
N GLU A 375 -2.44 -11.76 -15.33
CA GLU A 375 -2.88 -10.40 -15.00
C GLU A 375 -3.05 -10.20 -13.50
N VAL A 376 -3.43 -11.25 -12.77
CA VAL A 376 -3.41 -11.25 -11.30
C VAL A 376 -2.00 -11.00 -10.78
N VAL A 377 -1.01 -11.72 -11.32
CA VAL A 377 0.39 -11.55 -10.89
C VAL A 377 0.92 -10.19 -11.31
N ALA A 378 0.67 -9.75 -12.55
CA ALA A 378 1.07 -8.42 -13.00
C ALA A 378 0.43 -7.31 -12.15
N SER A 379 -0.85 -7.45 -11.82
CA SER A 379 -1.58 -6.51 -10.95
C SER A 379 -0.96 -6.45 -9.55
N TYR A 380 -0.60 -7.59 -8.94
CA TYR A 380 0.06 -7.58 -7.63
C TYR A 380 1.39 -6.81 -7.65
N PHE A 381 2.23 -7.02 -8.66
CA PHE A 381 3.51 -6.30 -8.78
C PHE A 381 3.35 -4.83 -9.19
N GLY A 382 2.20 -4.45 -9.77
CA GLY A 382 1.84 -3.05 -9.95
C GLY A 382 1.77 -2.24 -8.65
N ARG A 383 1.69 -2.90 -7.48
CA ARG A 383 1.77 -2.26 -6.16
C ARG A 383 3.10 -1.54 -5.92
N CYS A 384 4.18 -1.94 -6.60
CA CYS A 384 5.48 -1.23 -6.52
C CYS A 384 5.39 0.24 -6.97
N GLY A 385 4.32 0.65 -7.66
CA GLY A 385 4.02 2.06 -7.92
C GLY A 385 3.90 2.90 -6.65
N GLN A 386 3.43 2.33 -5.53
CA GLN A 386 3.28 3.02 -4.25
C GLN A 386 4.63 3.34 -3.60
N GLU A 387 5.65 2.48 -3.76
CA GLU A 387 7.01 2.76 -3.26
C GLU A 387 7.60 4.03 -3.91
N ASN A 388 7.36 4.22 -5.20
CA ASN A 388 7.75 5.46 -5.90
C ASN A 388 7.01 6.69 -5.34
N ARG A 389 5.79 6.51 -4.83
CA ARG A 389 4.98 7.58 -4.23
C ARG A 389 5.47 7.94 -2.84
N PHE A 390 5.87 6.97 -2.03
CA PHE A 390 6.55 7.25 -0.75
C PHE A 390 7.85 8.04 -0.98
N ALA A 391 8.68 7.63 -1.94
CA ALA A 391 9.90 8.36 -2.27
C ALA A 391 9.64 9.78 -2.80
N GLN A 392 8.48 10.01 -3.41
CA GLN A 392 8.05 11.34 -3.86
C GLN A 392 7.56 12.19 -2.69
N GLU A 393 6.69 11.63 -1.84
CA GLU A 393 6.20 12.24 -0.61
C GLU A 393 7.37 12.73 0.26
N ASP A 394 8.35 11.89 0.53
CA ASP A 394 9.53 12.26 1.34
C ASP A 394 10.32 13.42 0.73
N ARG A 395 10.39 13.48 -0.60
CA ARG A 395 11.12 14.53 -1.32
C ARG A 395 10.38 15.86 -1.31
N GLU A 396 9.06 15.83 -1.49
CA GLU A 396 8.25 17.02 -1.74
C GLU A 396 7.63 17.62 -0.48
N VAL A 397 7.27 16.79 0.50
CA VAL A 397 6.61 17.21 1.73
C VAL A 397 7.34 16.73 2.99
N GLY A 398 8.22 15.73 2.87
CA GLY A 398 9.08 15.27 3.96
C GLY A 398 8.30 14.66 5.13
N LEU A 399 7.33 13.79 4.83
CA LEU A 399 6.45 13.19 5.86
C LEU A 399 7.15 12.17 6.77
N ASP A 400 8.34 11.68 6.42
CA ASP A 400 9.23 10.95 7.33
C ASP A 400 9.77 11.81 8.49
N ARG A 401 9.57 13.15 8.47
CA ARG A 401 10.01 14.05 9.55
C ARG A 401 9.05 14.02 10.74
N ILE A 402 9.63 14.03 11.93
CA ILE A 402 8.87 14.23 13.17
C ILE A 402 8.55 15.73 13.33
N VAL A 403 7.29 16.07 13.06
CA VAL A 403 6.70 17.40 13.24
C VAL A 403 6.15 17.56 14.67
N SER A 404 5.68 16.47 15.26
CA SER A 404 5.12 16.40 16.61
C SER A 404 5.55 15.11 17.31
N TYR A 405 5.88 15.20 18.60
CA TYR A 405 6.12 14.03 19.43
C TYR A 405 4.82 13.48 20.07
N HIS A 406 3.71 14.20 19.97
CA HIS A 406 2.38 13.63 20.23
C HIS A 406 1.89 12.92 18.97
N LEU A 407 1.55 11.63 19.06
CA LEU A 407 1.23 10.80 17.88
C LEU A 407 0.04 11.33 17.07
N PRO A 408 -1.12 11.70 17.68
CA PRO A 408 -2.19 12.38 16.94
C PRO A 408 -1.75 13.70 16.31
N GLY A 409 -0.88 14.48 16.96
CA GLY A 409 -0.31 15.68 16.35
C GLY A 409 0.55 15.37 15.11
N GLN A 410 1.28 14.25 15.12
CA GLN A 410 2.06 13.79 13.98
C GLN A 410 1.14 13.27 12.86
N GLU A 411 0.05 12.59 13.22
CA GLU A 411 -0.97 12.13 12.28
C GLU A 411 -1.65 13.31 11.60
N PHE A 412 -2.00 14.37 12.34
CA PHE A 412 -2.53 15.61 11.78
C PHE A 412 -1.59 16.20 10.72
N ALA A 413 -0.29 16.32 11.03
CA ALA A 413 0.69 16.83 10.07
C ALA A 413 0.82 15.93 8.82
N THR A 414 0.77 14.60 9.03
CA THR A 414 0.77 13.62 7.93
C THR A 414 -0.44 13.82 7.01
N LEU A 415 -1.64 13.95 7.58
CA LEU A 415 -2.87 14.17 6.83
C LEU A 415 -2.83 15.48 6.03
N VAL A 416 -2.29 16.57 6.59
CA VAL A 416 -2.13 17.84 5.85
C VAL A 416 -1.15 17.70 4.68
N GLY A 417 -0.09 16.91 4.81
CA GLY A 417 0.85 16.66 3.72
C GLY A 417 0.25 15.81 2.60
N LEU A 418 -0.46 14.72 2.96
CA LEU A 418 -1.16 13.90 1.97
C LEU A 418 -2.29 14.69 1.27
N PHE A 419 -3.01 15.52 2.02
CA PHE A 419 -3.96 16.49 1.48
C PHE A 419 -3.32 17.43 0.45
N LEU A 420 -2.15 18.00 0.75
CA LEU A 420 -1.43 18.86 -0.17
C LEU A 420 -1.06 18.13 -1.47
N LEU A 421 -0.58 16.88 -1.38
CA LEU A 421 -0.26 16.06 -2.55
C LEU A 421 -1.50 15.78 -3.42
N ASN A 422 -2.62 15.42 -2.79
CA ASN A 422 -3.90 15.22 -3.47
C ASN A 422 -4.40 16.50 -4.14
N LEU A 423 -4.31 17.62 -3.43
CA LEU A 423 -4.73 18.93 -3.94
C LEU A 423 -3.92 19.33 -5.18
N ARG A 424 -2.61 19.11 -5.19
CA ARG A 424 -1.75 19.35 -6.37
C ARG A 424 -2.20 18.52 -7.57
N ILE A 425 -2.55 17.24 -7.37
CA ILE A 425 -3.07 16.38 -8.44
C ILE A 425 -4.41 16.90 -8.95
N ALA A 426 -5.34 17.22 -8.04
CA ALA A 426 -6.68 17.69 -8.40
C ALA A 426 -6.63 19.02 -9.18
N ARG A 427 -5.89 20.01 -8.69
CA ARG A 427 -5.74 21.30 -9.36
C ARG A 427 -5.00 21.16 -10.69
N GLY A 428 -3.94 20.35 -10.74
CA GLY A 428 -3.23 20.05 -11.97
C GLY A 428 -4.11 19.42 -13.05
N PHE A 429 -5.00 18.51 -12.64
CA PHE A 429 -6.01 17.91 -13.52
C PHE A 429 -7.02 18.94 -14.02
N GLU A 430 -7.49 19.86 -13.18
CA GLU A 430 -8.45 20.89 -13.58
C GLU A 430 -7.85 21.92 -14.55
N LEU A 431 -6.56 22.20 -14.41
CA LEU A 431 -5.81 23.11 -15.29
C LEU A 431 -5.57 22.51 -16.69
N GLU A 432 -5.44 21.19 -16.78
CA GLU A 432 -5.26 20.48 -18.05
C GLU A 432 -5.98 19.12 -18.02
N PRO A 433 -7.32 19.11 -18.17
CA PRO A 433 -8.09 17.88 -18.11
C PRO A 433 -7.72 16.97 -19.30
N PRO A 434 -7.28 15.73 -19.05
CA PRO A 434 -7.04 14.78 -20.14
C PRO A 434 -8.36 14.44 -20.87
N PRO A 435 -8.30 13.98 -22.13
CA PRO A 435 -9.49 13.51 -22.83
C PRO A 435 -10.18 12.37 -22.08
N ALA A 436 -11.50 12.46 -21.91
CA ALA A 436 -12.33 11.47 -21.22
C ALA A 436 -12.60 10.20 -22.05
N VAL A 437 -11.66 9.82 -22.92
CA VAL A 437 -11.78 8.67 -23.81
C VAL A 437 -11.34 7.41 -23.07
N ARG A 438 -12.23 6.40 -23.06
CA ARG A 438 -11.88 5.07 -22.53
C ARG A 438 -10.75 4.46 -23.39
N PRO A 439 -9.75 3.82 -22.76
CA PRO A 439 -8.74 3.08 -23.51
C PRO A 439 -9.37 2.04 -24.45
N THR A 440 -8.88 1.98 -25.69
CA THR A 440 -9.32 0.95 -26.64
C THR A 440 -8.86 -0.43 -26.16
N PRO A 441 -9.78 -1.41 -26.00
CA PRO A 441 -9.42 -2.79 -25.67
C PRO A 441 -8.50 -3.39 -26.73
N THR A 442 -7.48 -4.13 -26.29
CA THR A 442 -6.62 -4.92 -27.20
C THR A 442 -6.91 -6.39 -27.00
N LEU A 443 -6.84 -7.19 -28.07
CA LEU A 443 -7.05 -8.63 -27.97
C LEU A 443 -5.92 -9.27 -27.16
N ARG A 444 -6.29 -10.14 -26.22
CA ARG A 444 -5.34 -10.91 -25.44
C ARG A 444 -4.70 -12.00 -26.29
N VAL A 445 -3.39 -12.12 -26.21
CA VAL A 445 -2.63 -13.21 -26.84
C VAL A 445 -1.90 -13.98 -25.73
N PRO A 446 -2.52 -15.04 -25.16
CA PRO A 446 -1.89 -15.81 -24.10
C PRO A 446 -0.65 -16.54 -24.63
N LYS A 447 0.49 -16.35 -23.96
CA LYS A 447 1.75 -17.00 -24.33
C LYS A 447 2.09 -18.08 -23.31
N VAL A 448 2.15 -19.33 -23.74
CA VAL A 448 2.58 -20.45 -22.88
C VAL A 448 4.09 -20.32 -22.61
N ASP A 449 4.48 -20.47 -21.36
CA ASP A 449 5.87 -20.52 -20.93
C ASP A 449 6.37 -21.96 -20.88
N ALA A 450 7.16 -22.35 -21.89
CA ALA A 450 7.71 -23.69 -22.03
C ALA A 450 9.02 -23.91 -21.24
N ARG A 451 9.47 -22.95 -20.42
CA ARG A 451 10.74 -23.09 -19.68
C ARG A 451 10.66 -24.08 -18.52
N LEU A 452 9.46 -24.40 -18.03
CA LEU A 452 9.29 -25.33 -16.92
C LEU A 452 9.45 -26.80 -17.39
N PRO A 453 10.23 -27.63 -16.68
CA PRO A 453 10.36 -29.04 -16.99
C PRO A 453 9.03 -29.80 -16.85
N ALA A 454 8.82 -30.82 -17.68
CA ALA A 454 7.68 -31.72 -17.55
C ALA A 454 7.68 -32.40 -16.17
N GLY A 455 6.52 -32.43 -15.50
CA GLY A 455 6.37 -33.06 -14.18
C GLY A 455 6.97 -32.29 -13.00
N TRP A 456 7.36 -31.02 -13.20
CA TRP A 456 7.73 -30.10 -12.12
C TRP A 456 6.50 -29.60 -11.34
N PRO A 457 6.54 -29.41 -10.01
CA PRO A 457 7.67 -29.62 -9.11
C PRO A 457 7.71 -31.03 -8.51
N ARG A 458 8.92 -31.44 -8.10
CA ARG A 458 9.15 -32.60 -7.23
C ARG A 458 8.58 -32.35 -5.83
N ASP A 459 8.29 -33.44 -5.12
CA ASP A 459 7.84 -33.35 -3.73
C ASP A 459 9.01 -32.98 -2.81
N PRO A 460 8.97 -31.82 -2.11
CA PRO A 460 10.09 -31.34 -1.32
C PRO A 460 10.34 -32.19 -0.07
N ILE A 461 9.31 -32.87 0.47
CA ILE A 461 9.46 -33.76 1.62
C ILE A 461 10.16 -35.04 1.18
N VAL A 462 9.72 -35.65 0.07
CA VAL A 462 10.39 -36.83 -0.49
C VAL A 462 11.85 -36.52 -0.80
N THR A 463 12.11 -35.40 -1.47
CA THR A 463 13.46 -34.93 -1.80
C THR A 463 14.34 -34.79 -0.56
N THR A 464 13.84 -34.12 0.48
CA THR A 464 14.57 -33.93 1.74
C THR A 464 14.88 -35.25 2.44
N VAL A 465 13.93 -36.19 2.45
CA VAL A 465 14.13 -37.49 3.11
C VAL A 465 15.13 -38.35 2.33
N LEU A 466 15.06 -38.35 0.99
CA LEU A 466 16.02 -39.08 0.16
C LEU A 466 17.45 -38.53 0.30
N GLN A 467 17.63 -37.22 0.45
CA GLN A 467 18.95 -36.60 0.67
C GLN A 467 19.61 -37.00 2.00
N LYS A 468 18.85 -37.47 2.98
CA LYS A 468 19.39 -37.95 4.27
C LYS A 468 19.95 -39.37 4.22
N LEU A 469 19.73 -40.11 3.12
CA LEU A 469 20.24 -41.46 2.97
C LEU A 469 21.74 -41.45 2.65
N ASP A 470 22.48 -42.40 3.21
CA ASP A 470 23.88 -42.64 2.85
C ASP A 470 23.96 -43.36 1.50
N TRP A 471 23.83 -42.58 0.42
CA TRP A 471 23.91 -43.09 -0.94
C TRP A 471 25.26 -43.69 -1.29
N SER A 472 26.35 -43.29 -0.61
CA SER A 472 27.66 -43.88 -0.84
C SER A 472 27.68 -45.35 -0.43
N SER A 473 27.11 -45.66 0.73
CA SER A 473 26.93 -47.04 1.22
C SER A 473 25.90 -47.82 0.41
N LEU A 474 24.76 -47.20 0.08
CA LEU A 474 23.70 -47.86 -0.70
C LEU A 474 24.13 -48.22 -2.14
N LEU A 475 25.06 -47.46 -2.73
CA LEU A 475 25.56 -47.66 -4.09
C LEU A 475 26.89 -48.42 -4.15
N ALA A 476 27.52 -48.75 -3.03
CA ALA A 476 28.84 -49.38 -2.98
C ALA A 476 28.93 -50.69 -3.81
N THR A 477 27.83 -51.44 -3.91
CA THR A 477 27.75 -52.70 -4.67
C THR A 477 27.08 -52.55 -6.04
N ARG A 478 26.75 -51.32 -6.47
CA ARG A 478 25.99 -51.02 -7.69
C ARG A 478 26.85 -50.26 -8.70
N LEU A 479 27.73 -50.99 -9.41
CA LEU A 479 28.66 -50.40 -10.38
C LEU A 479 27.92 -49.56 -11.45
N GLY A 480 28.39 -48.33 -11.68
CA GLY A 480 27.84 -47.40 -12.68
C GLY A 480 26.57 -46.65 -12.26
N TRP A 481 25.95 -47.00 -11.13
CA TRP A 481 24.84 -46.23 -10.58
C TRP A 481 25.37 -44.96 -9.90
N ARG A 482 24.63 -43.86 -10.01
CA ARG A 482 24.98 -42.60 -9.35
C ARG A 482 23.77 -41.96 -8.72
N TRP A 483 23.98 -41.35 -7.56
CA TRP A 483 23.03 -40.44 -6.94
C TRP A 483 23.44 -39.01 -7.25
N ASP A 484 22.50 -38.21 -7.75
CA ASP A 484 22.70 -36.77 -7.88
C ASP A 484 22.08 -36.07 -6.68
N ALA A 485 22.91 -35.53 -5.79
CA ALA A 485 22.43 -34.86 -4.58
C ALA A 485 21.65 -33.57 -4.89
N LYS A 486 21.96 -32.87 -6.00
CA LYS A 486 21.28 -31.64 -6.42
C LYS A 486 19.93 -31.97 -7.06
N ALA A 487 19.89 -32.98 -7.92
CA ALA A 487 18.66 -33.46 -8.53
C ALA A 487 17.84 -34.40 -7.61
N ALA A 488 18.38 -34.81 -6.46
CA ALA A 488 17.79 -35.84 -5.61
C ALA A 488 17.24 -37.05 -6.40
N GLU A 489 18.01 -37.45 -7.41
CA GLU A 489 17.63 -38.46 -8.38
C GLU A 489 18.67 -39.57 -8.42
N LEU A 490 18.16 -40.79 -8.52
CA LEU A 490 18.96 -41.96 -8.76
C LEU A 490 19.08 -42.18 -10.27
N PHE A 491 20.30 -42.36 -10.76
CA PHE A 491 20.58 -42.68 -12.16
C PHE A 491 21.15 -44.08 -12.29
N CYS A 492 20.68 -44.80 -13.31
CA CYS A 492 21.26 -46.09 -13.69
C CYS A 492 22.58 -45.91 -14.47
N PRO A 493 23.31 -47.00 -14.79
CA PRO A 493 24.55 -46.95 -15.57
C PRO A 493 24.43 -46.35 -16.98
N GLU A 494 23.21 -46.30 -17.54
CA GLU A 494 22.92 -45.62 -18.81
C GLU A 494 22.61 -44.13 -18.65
N GLY A 495 22.79 -43.57 -17.45
CA GLY A 495 22.49 -42.17 -17.18
C GLY A 495 21.00 -41.83 -17.21
N ARG A 496 20.10 -42.81 -17.11
CA ARG A 496 18.64 -42.58 -17.03
C ARG A 496 18.20 -42.39 -15.58
N ALA A 497 17.44 -41.33 -15.29
CA ALA A 497 16.88 -41.06 -13.97
C ALA A 497 15.74 -42.04 -13.61
N LEU A 498 15.68 -42.43 -12.34
CA LEU A 498 14.62 -43.22 -11.73
C LEU A 498 13.96 -42.44 -10.59
N VAL A 499 12.65 -42.63 -10.45
CA VAL A 499 11.85 -42.02 -9.39
C VAL A 499 11.47 -43.05 -8.34
N LEU A 500 11.34 -42.63 -7.09
CA LEU A 500 10.90 -43.49 -6.00
C LEU A 500 9.44 -43.91 -6.23
N THR A 501 9.20 -45.21 -6.36
CA THR A 501 7.90 -45.81 -6.67
C THR A 501 7.45 -46.90 -5.70
N THR A 502 8.25 -47.29 -4.73
CA THR A 502 8.09 -48.40 -3.77
C THR A 502 8.47 -48.06 -2.35
N VAL A 503 7.65 -48.28 -1.32
CA VAL A 503 8.19 -48.54 0.02
C VAL A 503 7.50 -49.75 0.62
N ARG A 504 8.22 -50.87 0.77
CA ARG A 504 7.68 -52.14 1.24
C ARG A 504 8.52 -52.72 2.37
N ALA A 505 7.86 -53.28 3.39
CA ALA A 505 8.54 -53.99 4.46
C ALA A 505 9.29 -55.21 3.91
N LYS A 506 10.44 -55.55 4.52
CA LYS A 506 11.15 -56.80 4.23
C LYS A 506 10.85 -57.81 5.34
N PRO A 507 10.08 -58.88 5.07
CA PRO A 507 9.65 -59.83 6.11
C PRO A 507 10.81 -60.47 6.89
N HIS A 508 11.99 -60.60 6.27
CA HIS A 508 13.15 -61.30 6.82
C HIS A 508 14.28 -60.35 7.26
N SER A 509 14.00 -59.07 7.48
CA SER A 509 15.02 -58.09 7.93
C SER A 509 14.42 -57.08 8.92
N PRO A 510 14.30 -57.45 10.21
CA PRO A 510 13.78 -56.56 11.24
C PRO A 510 14.54 -55.22 11.27
N GLY A 511 13.82 -54.10 11.34
CA GLY A 511 14.42 -52.76 11.32
C GLY A 511 14.87 -52.25 9.95
N ARG A 512 14.70 -53.03 8.87
CA ARG A 512 15.02 -52.62 7.49
C ARG A 512 13.79 -52.67 6.60
N THR A 513 13.64 -51.65 5.77
CA THR A 513 12.55 -51.54 4.79
C THR A 513 13.11 -51.33 3.39
N GLY A 514 12.49 -51.94 2.38
CA GLY A 514 12.85 -51.80 0.98
C GLY A 514 12.23 -50.55 0.36
N ILE A 515 13.05 -49.70 -0.26
CA ILE A 515 12.61 -48.60 -1.11
C ILE A 515 12.90 -48.93 -2.57
N ILE A 516 11.93 -48.76 -3.46
CA ILE A 516 12.03 -49.17 -4.88
C ILE A 516 11.97 -47.94 -5.78
N PHE A 517 12.89 -47.86 -6.72
CA PHE A 517 12.96 -46.85 -7.76
C PHE A 517 12.65 -47.47 -9.12
N CYS A 518 11.77 -46.84 -9.89
CA CYS A 518 11.46 -47.24 -11.25
C CYS A 518 11.48 -46.02 -12.17
N ARG A 519 11.61 -46.23 -13.48
CA ARG A 519 11.27 -45.22 -14.48
C ARG A 519 9.75 -45.27 -14.74
N PRO A 520 9.07 -44.14 -14.99
CA PRO A 520 7.69 -44.15 -15.48
C PRO A 520 7.56 -44.95 -16.79
N TYR A 521 6.35 -45.44 -17.09
CA TYR A 521 6.04 -46.40 -18.18
C TYR A 521 6.72 -46.02 -19.52
N ALA A 522 7.15 -47.02 -20.29
CA ALA A 522 7.93 -46.93 -21.55
C ALA A 522 9.40 -46.47 -21.44
N GLY A 523 9.82 -45.78 -20.37
CA GLY A 523 11.18 -45.24 -20.30
C GLY A 523 12.32 -46.29 -20.32
N CYS A 524 12.07 -47.53 -19.94
CA CYS A 524 13.10 -48.58 -20.03
C CYS A 524 12.99 -49.44 -21.29
N ASN A 525 11.97 -49.25 -22.14
CA ASN A 525 11.70 -50.12 -23.29
C ASN A 525 12.65 -49.80 -24.46
N GLU A 526 13.02 -48.53 -24.61
CA GLU A 526 13.97 -48.04 -25.63
C GLU A 526 15.45 -48.12 -25.15
N CYS A 527 15.77 -49.00 -24.20
CA CYS A 527 17.12 -49.10 -23.63
C CYS A 527 17.86 -50.31 -24.21
N SER A 528 18.98 -50.08 -24.91
CA SER A 528 19.83 -51.14 -25.46
C SER A 528 20.40 -52.07 -24.37
N ARG A 529 20.59 -51.56 -23.14
CA ARG A 529 21.03 -52.36 -21.97
C ARG A 529 19.88 -52.97 -21.15
N ARG A 530 18.62 -52.88 -21.60
CA ARG A 530 17.46 -53.46 -20.88
C ARG A 530 17.63 -54.97 -20.55
N PRO A 531 18.13 -55.83 -21.47
CA PRO A 531 18.24 -57.27 -21.21
C PRO A 531 19.20 -57.59 -20.05
N THR A 532 20.22 -56.74 -19.85
CA THR A 532 21.29 -56.94 -18.86
C THR A 532 21.13 -56.10 -17.59
N CYS A 533 20.14 -55.19 -17.54
CA CYS A 533 20.01 -54.23 -16.45
C CYS A 533 19.54 -54.87 -15.12
N LEU A 534 18.73 -55.96 -15.15
CA LEU A 534 18.21 -56.72 -13.99
C LEU A 534 17.66 -58.11 -14.43
N HIS A 535 17.70 -59.10 -13.50
CA HIS A 535 17.50 -60.57 -13.63
C HIS A 535 16.30 -61.16 -14.42
N SER A 536 15.42 -60.37 -15.06
CA SER A 536 14.33 -60.90 -15.88
C SER A 536 14.48 -60.50 -17.35
N PRO A 537 14.52 -61.44 -18.30
CA PRO A 537 14.55 -61.14 -19.74
C PRO A 537 13.19 -60.74 -20.32
N GLN A 538 12.10 -60.80 -19.54
CA GLN A 538 10.75 -60.56 -20.06
C GLN A 538 10.52 -59.08 -20.45
N PRO A 539 9.89 -58.80 -21.62
CA PRO A 539 9.70 -57.44 -22.13
C PRO A 539 8.82 -56.56 -21.24
N ASP A 540 7.83 -57.14 -20.57
CA ASP A 540 6.82 -56.50 -19.72
C ASP A 540 7.24 -56.33 -18.25
N THR A 541 8.33 -56.99 -17.81
CA THR A 541 8.80 -56.86 -16.43
C THR A 541 9.27 -55.44 -16.12
N ALA A 542 8.68 -54.81 -15.09
CA ALA A 542 9.08 -53.51 -14.59
C ALA A 542 10.51 -53.56 -14.04
N LYS A 543 11.43 -52.85 -14.72
CA LYS A 543 12.83 -52.71 -14.28
C LYS A 543 12.89 -51.73 -13.10
N HIS A 544 13.38 -52.20 -11.96
CA HIS A 544 13.39 -51.44 -10.71
C HIS A 544 14.64 -51.67 -9.86
N ALA A 545 15.11 -50.63 -9.18
CA ALA A 545 16.18 -50.75 -8.19
C ALA A 545 15.59 -50.74 -6.78
N GLU A 546 15.88 -51.78 -6.00
CA GLU A 546 15.48 -51.84 -4.59
C GLU A 546 16.70 -51.64 -3.67
N PHE A 547 16.55 -50.76 -2.70
CA PHE A 547 17.53 -50.48 -1.65
C PHE A 547 16.94 -50.77 -0.27
N SER A 548 17.77 -51.27 0.64
CA SER A 548 17.36 -51.54 2.02
C SER A 548 17.81 -50.38 2.91
N VAL A 549 16.87 -49.67 3.51
CA VAL A 549 17.14 -48.53 4.39
C VAL A 549 16.54 -48.75 5.77
N ASP A 550 16.92 -47.90 6.73
CA ASP A 550 16.34 -47.90 8.07
C ASP A 550 14.81 -47.70 8.02
N SER A 551 14.07 -48.48 8.83
CA SER A 551 12.61 -48.45 8.80
C SER A 551 12.01 -47.10 9.18
N VAL A 552 12.62 -46.31 10.07
CA VAL A 552 12.10 -44.98 10.46
C VAL A 552 12.14 -44.03 9.26
N VAL A 553 13.25 -44.02 8.52
CA VAL A 553 13.38 -43.21 7.30
C VAL A 553 12.43 -43.69 6.21
N ALA A 554 12.30 -45.00 6.04
CA ALA A 554 11.39 -45.58 5.06
C ALA A 554 9.92 -45.30 5.40
N ASP A 555 9.52 -45.32 6.67
CA ASP A 555 8.15 -45.05 7.10
C ASP A 555 7.73 -43.62 6.79
N ALA A 556 8.65 -42.64 6.91
CA ALA A 556 8.43 -41.28 6.46
C ALA A 556 8.17 -41.21 4.93
N LEU A 557 8.97 -41.91 4.12
CA LEU A 557 8.76 -42.01 2.67
C LEU A 557 7.44 -42.74 2.34
N ARG A 558 7.12 -43.82 3.06
CA ARG A 558 5.90 -44.61 2.86
C ARG A 558 4.67 -43.76 3.15
N GLY A 559 4.64 -43.06 4.28
CA GLY A 559 3.55 -42.17 4.66
C GLY A 559 3.35 -41.06 3.62
N ARG A 560 4.45 -40.45 3.15
CA ARG A 560 4.36 -39.39 2.13
C ARG A 560 3.92 -39.92 0.76
N LEU A 561 4.48 -41.03 0.30
CA LEU A 561 4.07 -41.65 -0.97
C LEU A 561 2.63 -42.14 -0.95
N ALA A 562 2.13 -42.64 0.18
CA ALA A 562 0.72 -43.00 0.33
C ALA A 562 -0.18 -41.78 0.04
N LEU A 563 0.17 -40.60 0.55
CA LEU A 563 -0.55 -39.34 0.27
C LEU A 563 -0.44 -38.86 -1.19
N VAL A 564 0.57 -39.31 -1.93
CA VAL A 564 0.77 -38.99 -3.35
C VAL A 564 0.06 -39.99 -4.27
N ARG A 565 -0.04 -41.26 -3.87
CA ARG A 565 -0.50 -42.39 -4.70
C ARG A 565 -1.95 -42.74 -4.55
N HIS A 566 -2.43 -42.73 -3.32
CA HIS A 566 -3.83 -42.96 -3.10
C HIS A 566 -4.58 -41.68 -3.47
N LYS A 567 -5.59 -41.81 -4.34
CA LYS A 567 -6.82 -41.01 -4.23
C LYS A 567 -7.44 -41.33 -2.85
N VAL A 568 -6.83 -40.88 -1.74
CA VAL A 568 -7.27 -41.26 -0.38
C VAL A 568 -8.62 -40.60 -0.11
N ALA A 569 -9.68 -41.36 -0.31
CA ALA A 569 -10.89 -41.25 0.49
C ALA A 569 -10.51 -41.38 1.99
N ALA A 570 -11.08 -40.51 2.85
CA ALA A 570 -11.03 -40.54 4.33
C ALA A 570 -10.25 -39.42 5.07
N VAL A 571 -10.05 -38.26 4.46
CA VAL A 571 -10.08 -36.98 5.20
C VAL A 571 -11.06 -36.10 4.43
N PRO A 572 -12.00 -35.36 5.06
CA PRO A 572 -12.80 -34.37 4.34
C PRO A 572 -11.86 -33.24 3.90
N ARG A 573 -11.15 -33.47 2.81
CA ARG A 573 -10.40 -32.47 2.08
C ARG A 573 -11.40 -31.83 1.14
N VAL A 574 -11.70 -30.56 1.40
CA VAL A 574 -12.59 -29.77 0.56
C VAL A 574 -12.03 -29.78 -0.86
N GLU A 575 -12.90 -30.19 -1.78
CA GLU A 575 -12.61 -30.40 -3.19
C GLU A 575 -12.10 -29.09 -3.84
N LEU A 576 -10.93 -29.13 -4.50
CA LEU A 576 -10.56 -28.05 -5.42
C LEU A 576 -11.59 -28.08 -6.53
N ARG A 577 -12.32 -26.98 -6.71
CA ARG A 577 -13.13 -26.78 -7.89
C ARG A 577 -12.25 -26.13 -8.95
N PRO A 578 -11.93 -26.82 -10.07
CA PRO A 578 -11.30 -26.17 -11.20
C PRO A 578 -12.16 -24.98 -11.63
N ILE A 579 -11.51 -23.84 -11.90
CA ILE A 579 -12.22 -22.71 -12.49
C ILE A 579 -12.11 -22.89 -14.01
N GLU A 580 -13.07 -23.61 -14.59
CA GLU A 580 -13.18 -23.82 -16.03
C GLU A 580 -13.91 -22.65 -16.70
N VAL A 581 -13.33 -21.45 -16.61
CA VAL A 581 -13.89 -20.27 -17.27
C VAL A 581 -12.95 -19.78 -18.36
N ALA A 582 -13.50 -19.53 -19.54
CA ALA A 582 -12.77 -18.88 -20.61
C ALA A 582 -12.46 -17.44 -20.19
N ALA A 583 -11.20 -17.06 -20.25
CA ALA A 583 -10.80 -15.67 -20.06
C ALA A 583 -11.50 -14.76 -21.08
N GLY A 584 -11.78 -13.52 -20.65
CA GLY A 584 -12.25 -12.47 -21.52
C GLY A 584 -11.30 -12.25 -22.71
N LEU A 585 -11.86 -11.71 -23.79
CA LEU A 585 -11.15 -11.57 -25.07
C LEU A 585 -10.04 -10.51 -25.02
N HIS A 586 -10.07 -9.61 -24.04
CA HIS A 586 -9.19 -8.45 -23.99
C HIS A 586 -8.03 -8.64 -23.01
N ALA A 587 -6.90 -7.98 -23.29
CA ALA A 587 -5.85 -7.80 -22.29
C ALA A 587 -6.32 -6.82 -21.21
N VAL A 588 -5.86 -7.02 -19.97
CA VAL A 588 -6.12 -6.06 -18.89
C VAL A 588 -5.34 -4.78 -19.18
N ILE A 589 -6.02 -3.63 -19.10
CA ILE A 589 -5.43 -2.33 -19.40
C ILE A 589 -5.17 -1.59 -18.09
N ALA A 590 -3.90 -1.30 -17.82
CA ALA A 590 -3.50 -0.47 -16.70
C ALA A 590 -4.03 0.99 -16.83
N PRO A 591 -4.19 1.71 -15.71
CA PRO A 591 -4.55 3.13 -15.72
C PRO A 591 -3.59 3.96 -16.58
N ARG A 592 -4.11 4.96 -17.28
CA ARG A 592 -3.35 5.84 -18.18
C ARG A 592 -3.19 7.26 -17.65
N PHE A 593 -3.80 7.57 -16.50
CA PHE A 593 -3.61 8.87 -15.87
C PHE A 593 -2.16 9.00 -15.39
N LEU A 594 -1.56 10.17 -15.64
CA LEU A 594 -0.19 10.48 -15.25
C LEU A 594 -0.20 11.49 -14.10
N PRO A 595 -0.27 11.03 -12.83
CA PRO A 595 -0.35 11.95 -11.70
C PRO A 595 0.89 12.83 -11.54
N ALA A 596 2.06 12.40 -12.01
CA ALA A 596 3.23 13.26 -12.06
C ALA A 596 3.04 14.44 -13.02
N ALA A 597 2.43 14.22 -14.19
CA ALA A 597 2.18 15.29 -15.15
C ALA A 597 1.18 16.32 -14.59
N ALA A 598 0.10 15.87 -13.94
CA ALA A 598 -0.84 16.76 -13.28
C ALA A 598 -0.15 17.63 -12.21
N ARG A 599 0.68 17.02 -11.35
CA ARG A 599 1.44 17.77 -10.34
C ARG A 599 2.45 18.74 -10.94
N HIS A 600 3.21 18.33 -11.95
CA HIS A 600 4.14 19.24 -12.64
C HIS A 600 3.39 20.39 -13.32
N ARG A 601 2.17 20.16 -13.82
CA ARG A 601 1.32 21.23 -14.37
C ARG A 601 0.95 22.23 -13.28
N PHE A 602 0.56 21.74 -12.10
CA PHE A 602 0.36 22.59 -10.92
C PHE A 602 1.64 23.37 -10.57
N GLU A 603 2.78 22.69 -10.42
CA GLU A 603 4.05 23.32 -10.03
C GLU A 603 4.50 24.39 -11.03
N ALA A 604 4.44 24.12 -12.34
CA ALA A 604 4.81 25.06 -13.39
C ALA A 604 3.99 26.36 -13.33
N ILE A 605 2.72 26.26 -12.92
CA ILE A 605 1.83 27.41 -12.81
C ILE A 605 2.13 28.25 -11.55
N PHE A 606 2.56 27.61 -10.47
CA PHE A 606 2.77 28.25 -9.16
C PHE A 606 4.22 28.72 -8.93
N LEU A 607 5.22 28.07 -9.53
CA LEU A 607 6.65 28.43 -9.37
C LEU A 607 7.01 29.71 -10.13
N ASP A 608 6.37 29.96 -11.26
CA ASP A 608 6.57 31.19 -12.05
C ASP A 608 5.70 32.36 -11.55
N ALA A 609 4.94 32.15 -10.48
CA ALA A 609 4.05 33.17 -9.93
C ALA A 609 4.81 34.09 -8.96
N THR A 610 4.48 35.38 -9.01
CA THR A 610 4.83 36.36 -7.99
C THR A 610 3.57 36.94 -7.40
N LEU A 611 3.55 37.12 -6.09
CA LEU A 611 2.36 37.54 -5.37
C LEU A 611 2.63 38.79 -4.55
N ARG A 612 1.76 39.80 -4.69
CA ARG A 612 1.67 40.95 -3.79
C ARG A 612 0.31 40.94 -3.12
N VAL A 613 0.30 41.21 -1.82
CA VAL A 613 -0.92 41.20 -1.02
C VAL A 613 -0.97 42.48 -0.20
N GLU A 614 -2.04 43.23 -0.37
CA GLU A 614 -2.33 44.41 0.44
C GLU A 614 -3.54 44.14 1.32
N VAL A 615 -3.45 44.58 2.58
CA VAL A 615 -4.51 44.37 3.56
C VAL A 615 -4.83 45.72 4.19
N ASP A 616 -6.01 46.25 3.89
CA ASP A 616 -6.57 47.39 4.59
C ASP A 616 -7.44 46.86 5.73
N LEU A 617 -6.96 47.02 6.95
CA LEU A 617 -7.73 46.68 8.15
C LEU A 617 -8.55 47.90 8.59
N PRO A 618 -9.81 47.71 9.03
CA PRO A 618 -10.52 48.80 9.69
C PRO A 618 -9.73 49.25 10.93
N PRO A 619 -9.80 50.55 11.28
CA PRO A 619 -9.10 51.07 12.44
C PRO A 619 -9.48 50.26 13.69
N PRO A 620 -8.50 49.88 14.53
CA PRO A 620 -8.80 49.11 15.73
C PRO A 620 -9.78 49.91 16.59
N ALA A 621 -10.86 49.26 17.04
CA ALA A 621 -11.78 49.89 17.97
C ALA A 621 -10.98 50.43 19.17
N PRO A 622 -11.23 51.69 19.61
CA PRO A 622 -10.51 52.25 20.74
C PRO A 622 -10.66 51.33 21.95
N PRO A 623 -9.58 51.10 22.73
CA PRO A 623 -9.64 50.25 23.91
C PRO A 623 -10.66 50.84 24.88
N ARG A 624 -11.86 50.25 24.93
CA ARG A 624 -12.87 50.66 25.90
C ARG A 624 -12.44 50.09 27.25
N PRO A 625 -12.31 50.92 28.31
CA PRO A 625 -12.10 50.40 29.65
C PRO A 625 -13.30 49.51 30.00
N ARG A 626 -13.07 48.20 30.11
CA ARG A 626 -14.09 47.21 30.47
C ARG A 626 -14.37 47.33 31.98
N LEU A 627 -15.05 48.39 32.39
CA LEU A 627 -15.51 48.58 33.77
C LEU A 627 -16.83 47.83 34.04
N VAL A 628 -17.51 47.37 32.99
CA VAL A 628 -18.75 46.61 33.05
C VAL A 628 -18.63 45.46 32.04
N ALA A 629 -19.03 44.26 32.44
CA ALA A 629 -19.09 43.11 31.55
C ALA A 629 -20.09 43.36 30.42
N ALA A 630 -19.78 42.90 29.21
CA ALA A 630 -20.66 43.08 28.04
C ALA A 630 -22.00 42.33 28.18
N ASP A 631 -21.97 41.18 28.86
CA ASP A 631 -23.11 40.34 29.17
C ASP A 631 -22.80 39.44 30.39
N GLU A 632 -23.74 38.58 30.77
CA GLU A 632 -23.56 37.64 31.87
C GLU A 632 -22.43 36.63 31.60
N ALA A 633 -22.19 36.26 30.34
CA ALA A 633 -21.13 35.31 29.98
C ALA A 633 -19.73 35.91 30.14
N ASP A 634 -19.53 37.18 29.74
CA ASP A 634 -18.31 37.97 29.95
C ASP A 634 -18.08 38.20 31.45
N ARG A 635 -19.15 38.45 32.22
CA ARG A 635 -19.07 38.57 33.70
C ARG A 635 -18.63 37.27 34.35
N GLN A 636 -19.16 36.15 33.88
CA GLN A 636 -18.86 34.82 34.42
C GLN A 636 -17.54 34.23 33.87
N GLN A 637 -16.83 34.95 33.00
CA GLN A 637 -15.62 34.45 32.32
C GLN A 637 -15.86 33.07 31.68
N ARG A 638 -17.04 32.89 31.06
CA ARG A 638 -17.40 31.60 30.45
C ARG A 638 -16.39 31.21 29.37
N ARG A 639 -16.20 29.91 29.20
CA ARG A 639 -15.39 29.39 28.10
C ARG A 639 -16.03 29.81 26.77
N LEU A 640 -15.22 30.39 25.89
CA LEU A 640 -15.63 30.74 24.52
C LEU A 640 -16.20 29.51 23.80
N THR A 641 -17.34 29.69 23.12
CA THR A 641 -17.90 28.69 22.21
C THR A 641 -16.96 28.45 21.02
N TRP A 642 -17.22 27.41 20.22
CA TRP A 642 -16.45 27.20 18.98
C TRP A 642 -16.59 28.35 18.00
N THR A 643 -17.80 28.88 17.87
CA THR A 643 -18.09 30.06 17.04
C THR A 643 -17.27 31.27 17.51
N ASP A 644 -17.25 31.54 18.82
CA ASP A 644 -16.47 32.66 19.37
C ASP A 644 -14.97 32.47 19.17
N ARG A 645 -14.45 31.24 19.31
CA ARG A 645 -13.03 30.92 19.07
C ARG A 645 -12.64 31.13 17.61
N ASN A 646 -13.49 30.70 16.68
CA ASN A 646 -13.26 30.87 15.25
C ASN A 646 -13.32 32.36 14.86
N ALA A 647 -14.31 33.10 15.37
CA ALA A 647 -14.47 34.54 15.18
C ALA A 647 -13.32 35.34 15.79
N ARG A 648 -12.76 34.89 16.93
CA ARG A 648 -11.64 35.56 17.61
C ARG A 648 -10.42 35.76 16.71
N ASN A 649 -10.17 34.94 15.71
CA ASN A 649 -9.05 35.15 14.77
C ASN A 649 -9.53 35.40 13.33
N ALA A 650 -10.84 35.47 13.09
CA ALA A 650 -11.39 35.81 11.78
C ALA A 650 -11.07 37.25 11.41
N LEU A 651 -10.78 37.47 10.13
CA LEU A 651 -10.63 38.79 9.55
C LEU A 651 -11.98 39.52 9.62
N SER A 652 -11.95 40.84 9.83
CA SER A 652 -13.18 41.64 9.85
C SER A 652 -13.84 41.65 8.48
N ASP A 653 -15.18 41.65 8.45
CA ASP A 653 -15.95 41.82 7.22
C ASP A 653 -15.66 43.14 6.48
N ASP A 654 -15.18 44.16 7.20
CA ASP A 654 -14.81 45.47 6.65
C ASP A 654 -13.35 45.51 6.15
N ALA A 655 -12.57 44.45 6.34
CA ALA A 655 -11.21 44.39 5.84
C ALA A 655 -11.20 44.23 4.31
N ILE A 656 -10.29 44.93 3.63
CA ILE A 656 -10.10 44.81 2.18
C ILE A 656 -8.77 44.08 1.96
N VAL A 657 -8.83 42.92 1.30
CA VAL A 657 -7.65 42.18 0.86
C VAL A 657 -7.52 42.34 -0.65
N ARG A 658 -6.46 43.00 -1.10
CA ARG A 658 -6.12 43.10 -2.53
C ARG A 658 -5.00 42.13 -2.85
N LEU A 659 -5.20 41.40 -3.94
CA LEU A 659 -4.28 40.40 -4.42
C LEU A 659 -3.80 40.82 -5.81
N ASP A 660 -2.49 40.95 -5.98
CA ASP A 660 -1.87 41.12 -7.30
C ASP A 660 -1.00 39.89 -7.59
N VAL A 661 -1.43 39.12 -8.59
CA VAL A 661 -0.78 37.89 -9.02
C VAL A 661 -0.23 38.13 -10.41
N SER A 662 1.08 38.02 -10.54
CA SER A 662 1.74 37.95 -11.84
C SER A 662 2.25 36.53 -12.05
N GLY A 663 2.09 35.96 -13.25
CA GLY A 663 2.51 34.60 -13.52
C GLY A 663 1.80 34.03 -14.75
N HIS A 664 1.74 32.70 -14.83
CA HIS A 664 1.09 32.01 -15.94
C HIS A 664 -0.40 32.39 -16.04
N ARG A 665 -0.92 32.59 -17.26
CA ARG A 665 -2.31 33.05 -17.50
C ARG A 665 -3.37 32.16 -16.84
N ASP A 666 -3.09 30.86 -16.77
CA ASP A 666 -3.99 29.85 -16.22
C ASP A 666 -4.15 29.97 -14.69
N LEU A 667 -3.31 30.76 -14.00
CA LEU A 667 -3.58 31.15 -12.61
C LEU A 667 -4.94 31.82 -12.47
N ARG A 668 -5.42 32.52 -13.50
CA ARG A 668 -6.76 33.11 -13.52
C ARG A 668 -7.85 32.05 -13.39
N LEU A 669 -7.69 30.87 -14.01
CA LEU A 669 -8.68 29.79 -13.92
C LEU A 669 -8.89 29.29 -12.49
N LEU A 670 -7.88 29.43 -11.62
CA LEU A 670 -8.00 29.07 -10.20
C LEU A 670 -8.77 30.14 -9.40
N PHE A 671 -8.77 31.39 -9.85
CA PHE A 671 -9.37 32.53 -9.15
C PHE A 671 -10.66 33.04 -9.79
N ASP A 672 -10.95 32.73 -11.05
CA ASP A 672 -12.18 33.06 -11.76
C ASP A 672 -13.40 32.30 -11.18
N ALA A 673 -13.17 31.31 -10.33
CA ALA A 673 -14.18 30.62 -9.52
C ALA A 673 -14.56 31.37 -8.21
N LEU A 674 -13.94 32.53 -7.92
CA LEU A 674 -14.34 33.39 -6.81
C LEU A 674 -15.64 34.14 -7.18
N PRO A 675 -16.69 34.13 -6.33
CA PRO A 675 -17.98 34.75 -6.65
C PRO A 675 -17.82 36.23 -6.99
N ASP A 676 -18.56 36.66 -8.00
CA ASP A 676 -18.51 37.95 -8.68
C ASP A 676 -18.20 39.16 -7.79
N GLY A 677 -17.10 39.82 -8.15
CA GLY A 677 -16.76 41.16 -7.74
C GLY A 677 -15.99 41.89 -8.84
N ASN A 678 -16.56 41.97 -10.04
CA ASN A 678 -16.11 42.80 -11.18
C ASN A 678 -14.61 42.75 -11.50
N MET A 679 -14.20 41.85 -12.40
CA MET A 679 -12.91 41.94 -13.08
C MET A 679 -13.04 42.74 -14.38
N ALA A 680 -12.54 43.97 -14.40
CA ALA A 680 -12.28 44.69 -15.64
C ALA A 680 -10.95 44.19 -16.24
N VAL A 681 -11.04 43.60 -17.43
CA VAL A 681 -9.92 43.07 -18.19
C VAL A 681 -9.12 44.22 -18.83
N GLY A 682 -7.93 44.50 -18.30
CA GLY A 682 -6.89 45.17 -19.07
C GLY A 682 -6.17 44.14 -19.95
N ALA A 683 -6.29 44.28 -21.27
CA ALA A 683 -5.60 43.43 -22.23
C ALA A 683 -4.07 43.47 -22.01
N MET A 684 -3.44 42.30 -21.86
CA MET A 684 -1.98 42.16 -21.95
C MET A 684 -1.56 42.02 -23.42
N LYS A 685 -0.55 42.79 -23.82
CA LYS A 685 0.37 42.44 -24.90
C LYS A 685 1.46 41.54 -24.36
#